data_AF-A0A972DYT9-F1
#
_entry.id   AF-A0A972DYT9-F1
#
_cell.length_a   1.000
_cell.length_b   1.000
_cell.length_c   1.000
_cell.angle_alpha   90.00
_cell.angle_beta   90.00
_cell.angle_gamma   90.00
#
_symmetry.space_group_name_H-M   'P 1'
#
loop_
_entity.id
_entity.type
_entity.pdbx_description
1 polymer ?
#
loop_
_entity_poly.entity_id
_entity_poly.type
_entity_poly.pdbx_seq_one_letter_code
_entity_poly.pdbx_strand_id
1 'polypeptide(L)'
;MGAINRRVARGLSLRLAILVLAMAGWVLSGVVRAEPLPLCEYGKTQIVFPDDLFEQRQYIGMSNLGWVKFTLLKPPHDPNVVYFQDSGHFPLHYDFVSECLGPFVGISPQEFDRITLYAQDQQMILGAVVTPPSGFGVSAPIQEYGIQFVRHDPFTREEIAALFATVKAAVSSDPNVRAFYFPSYEQSQVAQANAEWFAEQGMPVSSASRWTRGNTVYSQGWTIGRLRYVAPDEIDSAYRRGDLLAGDVLLTDAVPAEIPVLAGVISLTASTPNSHVAILANTYGIPFVHLAEQADRRQALDLVGRRIVLRAYDQYGRTLVNLVDASDTMTAEQAAEFLALKQPPALAIRSVEPLGGYSAPVDSLGPDDIRYFGGKAANYSILRRAIPGNCDVAMAFSFDLWNAFLGQTLADGRTLREEIASRLSSFSFPPASVAALEYELERIRDLFTDDDVTRFSPALEDAVIAALTDPAYDFDPNRKIRFRSSTNVEDSEHFSGAGLYDSYSGCLADDLDDDGSGPCRCDPAESKERGVFRAIRKVFASFYNKNAYLERLRHGLSEDQVGMAILVHHSYPDEIELANGVAVLEYGTYGSTIEFVTQAGAVSVANPEPGLIPEEVSASTSSDSDFVYVRVGRYSNLVPLGQTVLAWEDDYKALARLLDRAAAQFVQDTGRTPHKLDFEYKKIAPTGELVVKQIREVPHSSDDRAERRFLAGGSIRLSVLQGEHAPIFGAHRLKSDWQLQARSRWLTTANLSVCLFEDATYRYHDRGSFSTISGSPASWPEAQHAFAVQDSPDADPDEPVKTEASRSYVAAGFETTDSWRLGHLDNARRCTLTASFSIYGLVPEDCPVLFLSDLSYGLDVEYDEPVLDWDWTGEVTGTKSDRVELSVPLSADPDDILQTRRVEGNGVTVETTFYWPPHPTGPTAGYTAPLVRWVETTIWGLTSEPLTLTGEYSQTYVPGHHNFFEWFLFDPSLEPGLPQEALDELRTAGVDWILATTGFNGSTVVTYNLSDLLPPARDEDEQR
;
A
#
# COMPACT_ATOMS: atom_id res chain seq x y z
N MET A 1 -85.14 -2.02 51.78
CA MET A 1 -85.37 -0.79 52.57
C MET A 1 -84.39 -0.82 53.73
N GLY A 2 -83.46 0.10 53.93
CA GLY A 2 -83.04 1.30 53.23
C GLY A 2 -81.50 1.39 53.38
N ALA A 3 -80.78 2.03 52.45
CA ALA A 3 -80.76 3.48 52.31
C ALA A 3 -80.12 4.16 53.54
N ILE A 4 -79.32 5.21 53.46
CA ILE A 4 -78.81 6.06 52.39
C ILE A 4 -77.70 6.88 53.09
N ASN A 5 -76.64 7.22 52.35
CA ASN A 5 -75.68 8.31 52.59
C ASN A 5 -75.18 8.60 54.02
N ARG A 6 -73.88 8.35 54.25
CA ARG A 6 -73.05 9.27 55.04
C ARG A 6 -71.74 9.59 54.30
N ARG A 7 -71.78 10.75 53.63
CA ARG A 7 -70.63 11.63 53.41
C ARG A 7 -70.02 12.02 54.76
N VAL A 8 -68.74 12.39 54.73
CA VAL A 8 -67.91 12.98 55.80
C VAL A 8 -67.21 11.97 56.73
N ALA A 9 -66.16 11.30 56.22
CA ALA A 9 -65.02 10.82 57.02
C ALA A 9 -63.86 10.26 56.15
N ARG A 10 -63.35 11.04 55.18
CA ARG A 10 -62.05 10.77 54.50
C ARG A 10 -61.19 12.04 54.39
N GLY A 11 -61.38 12.98 55.31
CA GLY A 11 -60.77 14.33 55.27
C GLY A 11 -59.70 14.63 56.31
N LEU A 12 -59.40 13.75 57.28
CA LEU A 12 -58.50 14.10 58.39
C LEU A 12 -57.26 13.21 58.59
N SER A 13 -57.10 12.12 57.83
CA SER A 13 -55.87 11.28 57.91
C SER A 13 -54.81 11.63 56.84
N LEU A 14 -55.11 12.54 55.91
CA LEU A 14 -54.21 12.91 54.80
C LEU A 14 -53.21 14.01 55.18
N ARG A 15 -53.50 14.85 56.18
CA ARG A 15 -52.63 15.99 56.53
C ARG A 15 -51.45 15.65 57.44
N LEU A 16 -51.48 14.52 58.14
CA LEU A 16 -50.32 14.06 58.93
C LEU A 16 -49.37 13.15 58.14
N ALA A 17 -49.87 12.41 57.14
CA ALA A 17 -49.05 11.60 56.24
C ALA A 17 -48.27 12.47 55.21
N ILE A 18 -48.85 13.60 54.78
CA ILE A 18 -48.20 14.53 53.84
C ILE A 18 -46.99 15.25 54.50
N LEU A 19 -46.98 15.48 55.82
CA LEU A 19 -45.85 16.15 56.46
C LEU A 19 -44.62 15.23 56.66
N VAL A 20 -44.83 13.91 56.79
CA VAL A 20 -43.73 12.94 56.92
C VAL A 20 -43.17 12.51 55.55
N LEU A 21 -43.99 12.50 54.49
CA LEU A 21 -43.51 12.29 53.11
C LEU A 21 -42.84 13.53 52.50
N ALA A 22 -43.20 14.75 52.91
CA ALA A 22 -42.53 15.97 52.46
C ALA A 22 -41.12 16.17 53.08
N MET A 23 -40.80 15.52 54.20
CA MET A 23 -39.45 15.55 54.80
C MET A 23 -38.59 14.33 54.46
N ALA A 24 -39.15 13.29 53.83
CA ALA A 24 -38.40 12.12 53.32
C ALA A 24 -38.02 12.24 51.83
N GLY A 25 -38.65 13.16 51.09
CA GLY A 25 -38.28 13.49 49.69
C GLY A 25 -37.10 14.47 49.54
N TRP A 26 -36.44 14.83 50.65
CA TRP A 26 -35.32 15.79 50.68
C TRP A 26 -34.00 15.13 51.13
N VAL A 27 -33.81 13.84 50.84
CA VAL A 27 -32.52 13.15 51.10
C VAL A 27 -32.02 12.28 49.94
N LEU A 28 -32.78 12.08 48.84
CA LEU A 28 -32.29 11.26 47.69
C LEU A 28 -32.73 11.83 46.33
N SER A 29 -32.17 12.98 45.96
CA SER A 29 -31.90 13.38 44.56
C SER A 29 -31.18 14.73 44.55
N GLY A 30 -30.05 14.81 45.25
CA GLY A 30 -29.08 15.90 45.11
C GLY A 30 -28.11 15.59 43.97
N VAL A 31 -28.60 15.40 42.75
CA VAL A 31 -27.75 15.58 41.56
C VAL A 31 -28.09 16.98 41.06
N VAL A 32 -27.36 17.96 41.59
CA VAL A 32 -27.23 19.26 40.92
C VAL A 32 -26.68 18.93 39.53
N ARG A 33 -27.47 19.16 38.46
CA ARG A 33 -26.90 19.22 37.10
C ARG A 33 -25.87 20.35 37.15
N ALA A 34 -24.59 20.00 37.13
CA ALA A 34 -23.54 21.02 37.06
C ALA A 34 -23.74 21.78 35.75
N GLU A 35 -23.81 23.11 35.81
CA GLU A 35 -23.83 23.91 34.58
C GLU A 35 -22.57 23.62 33.76
N PRO A 36 -22.65 23.59 32.41
CA PRO A 36 -21.48 23.49 31.56
C PRO A 36 -20.43 24.53 31.96
N LEU A 37 -19.16 24.15 31.91
CA LEU A 37 -18.09 25.11 32.15
C LEU A 37 -18.15 26.26 31.14
N PRO A 38 -17.82 27.49 31.55
CA PRO A 38 -17.67 28.58 30.60
C PRO A 38 -16.56 28.26 29.60
N LEU A 39 -16.84 28.48 28.31
CA LEU A 39 -15.92 28.25 27.19
C LEU A 39 -15.52 29.58 26.55
N CYS A 40 -14.34 29.60 25.92
CA CYS A 40 -13.94 30.67 25.00
C CYS A 40 -14.72 30.58 23.68
N GLU A 41 -14.50 31.53 22.76
CA GLU A 41 -15.18 31.55 21.45
C GLU A 41 -14.90 30.34 20.55
N TYR A 42 -13.78 29.65 20.79
CA TYR A 42 -13.34 28.44 20.07
C TYR A 42 -13.81 27.13 20.73
N GLY A 43 -14.76 27.21 21.67
CA GLY A 43 -15.34 26.05 22.37
C GLY A 43 -16.87 26.01 22.26
N LYS A 44 -17.44 24.81 22.06
CA LYS A 44 -18.90 24.61 22.08
C LYS A 44 -19.29 23.22 22.55
N THR A 45 -20.57 22.99 22.83
CA THR A 45 -21.04 21.72 23.41
C THR A 45 -21.80 20.81 22.45
N GLN A 46 -21.99 21.23 21.19
CA GLN A 46 -22.64 20.45 20.14
C GLN A 46 -22.02 20.79 18.78
N ILE A 47 -21.94 19.81 17.89
CA ILE A 47 -21.50 19.98 16.50
C ILE A 47 -22.59 19.53 15.52
N VAL A 48 -22.53 19.98 14.27
CA VAL A 48 -23.45 19.63 13.19
C VAL A 48 -22.68 18.86 12.12
N PHE A 49 -23.16 17.66 11.76
CA PHE A 49 -22.58 16.87 10.66
C PHE A 49 -23.40 17.07 9.37
N PRO A 50 -22.78 17.16 8.17
CA PRO A 50 -21.35 16.98 7.89
C PRO A 50 -20.48 18.24 7.97
N ASP A 51 -21.08 19.43 7.96
CA ASP A 51 -20.36 20.71 7.76
C ASP A 51 -20.31 21.55 9.05
N ASP A 52 -19.40 21.21 9.95
CA ASP A 52 -19.18 21.98 11.17
C ASP A 52 -18.00 22.96 11.02
N LEU A 53 -18.15 24.21 11.50
CA LEU A 53 -17.06 25.19 11.45
C LEU A 53 -15.85 24.84 12.34
N PHE A 54 -16.01 23.95 13.31
CA PHE A 54 -14.91 23.49 14.17
C PHE A 54 -14.15 22.29 13.57
N GLU A 55 -14.58 21.82 12.39
CA GLU A 55 -13.94 20.74 11.66
C GLU A 55 -12.62 21.19 11.05
N GLN A 56 -11.57 20.41 11.31
CA GLN A 56 -10.32 20.49 10.57
C GLN A 56 -10.24 19.32 9.60
N ARG A 57 -9.79 19.58 8.37
CA ARG A 57 -9.59 18.56 7.32
C ARG A 57 -8.12 18.45 6.93
N GLN A 58 -7.70 17.24 6.55
CA GLN A 58 -6.39 16.95 6.00
C GLN A 58 -6.54 16.45 4.56
N TYR A 59 -5.62 16.83 3.65
CA TYR A 59 -5.63 16.35 2.26
C TYR A 59 -4.39 15.47 1.98
N ILE A 60 -4.58 14.14 1.90
CA ILE A 60 -3.55 13.14 1.56
C ILE A 60 -3.94 12.43 0.26
N GLY A 61 -3.15 12.59 -0.80
CA GLY A 61 -3.49 12.05 -2.12
C GLY A 61 -4.90 12.47 -2.55
N MET A 62 -5.76 11.51 -2.86
CA MET A 62 -7.19 11.72 -3.17
C MET A 62 -8.14 11.55 -1.96
N SER A 63 -7.60 11.36 -0.75
CA SER A 63 -8.38 11.19 0.47
C SER A 63 -8.32 12.44 1.35
N ASN A 64 -9.46 12.85 1.93
CA ASN A 64 -9.51 14.08 2.74
C ASN A 64 -10.41 14.04 3.99
N LEU A 65 -10.04 13.15 4.91
CA LEU A 65 -10.70 12.99 6.21
C LEU A 65 -10.71 14.30 7.01
N GLY A 66 -11.81 14.51 7.74
CA GLY A 66 -11.93 15.58 8.71
C GLY A 66 -12.11 15.08 10.13
N TRP A 67 -12.02 15.99 11.08
CA TRP A 67 -12.28 15.70 12.48
C TRP A 67 -12.69 16.94 13.27
N VAL A 68 -13.47 16.71 14.32
CA VAL A 68 -13.69 17.67 15.41
C VAL A 68 -13.30 17.02 16.73
N LYS A 69 -12.32 17.60 17.41
CA LYS A 69 -11.84 17.13 18.71
C LYS A 69 -12.81 17.49 19.83
N PHE A 70 -12.92 16.62 20.83
CA PHE A 70 -13.70 16.88 22.03
C PHE A 70 -13.02 16.42 23.31
N THR A 71 -13.47 17.01 24.42
CA THR A 71 -13.12 16.65 25.80
C THR A 71 -14.39 16.38 26.59
N LEU A 72 -14.39 15.31 27.40
CA LEU A 72 -15.43 14.96 28.37
C LEU A 72 -14.85 15.05 29.77
N LEU A 73 -15.60 15.58 30.74
CA LEU A 73 -15.11 15.74 32.11
C LEU A 73 -15.73 14.73 33.06
N LYS A 74 -14.90 14.15 33.94
CA LYS A 74 -15.36 13.24 34.99
C LYS A 74 -15.88 14.04 36.21
N PRO A 75 -16.63 13.38 37.12
CA PRO A 75 -17.04 14.00 38.39
C PRO A 75 -15.86 14.68 39.11
N PRO A 76 -16.05 15.88 39.68
CA PRO A 76 -17.33 16.51 40.04
C PRO A 76 -18.04 17.31 38.91
N HIS A 77 -17.48 17.36 37.71
CA HIS A 77 -18.12 18.01 36.54
C HIS A 77 -19.19 17.11 35.93
N ASP A 78 -20.09 17.66 35.09
CA ASP A 78 -21.13 16.88 34.43
C ASP A 78 -20.51 16.01 33.31
N PRO A 79 -20.52 14.66 33.44
CA PRO A 79 -19.95 13.77 32.45
C PRO A 79 -20.79 13.64 31.17
N ASN A 80 -21.98 14.25 31.13
CA ASN A 80 -22.87 14.21 29.97
C ASN A 80 -22.66 15.40 29.02
N VAL A 81 -21.76 16.34 29.35
CA VAL A 81 -21.45 17.50 28.51
C VAL A 81 -20.17 17.23 27.73
N VAL A 82 -20.28 17.24 26.41
CA VAL A 82 -19.14 17.14 25.49
C VAL A 82 -18.64 18.55 25.19
N TYR A 83 -17.34 18.80 25.30
CA TYR A 83 -16.73 20.08 24.96
C TYR A 83 -15.92 19.93 23.67
N PHE A 84 -16.48 20.38 22.55
CA PHE A 84 -15.83 20.41 21.25
C PHE A 84 -14.95 21.66 21.10
N GLN A 85 -13.78 21.48 20.51
CA GLN A 85 -12.86 22.57 20.18
C GLN A 85 -12.85 22.85 18.68
N ASP A 86 -12.65 24.12 18.32
CA ASP A 86 -12.30 24.50 16.96
C ASP A 86 -10.96 23.85 16.62
N SER A 87 -11.00 22.77 15.83
CA SER A 87 -9.83 21.94 15.55
C SER A 87 -8.87 22.57 14.55
N GLY A 88 -9.29 23.63 13.87
CA GLY A 88 -8.42 24.45 13.02
C GLY A 88 -7.69 25.52 13.82
N HIS A 89 -8.34 26.12 14.81
CA HIS A 89 -7.71 27.09 15.72
C HIS A 89 -6.84 26.42 16.78
N PHE A 90 -7.36 25.38 17.44
CA PHE A 90 -6.65 24.55 18.39
C PHE A 90 -6.44 23.16 17.79
N PRO A 91 -5.31 22.90 17.13
CA PRO A 91 -4.98 21.56 16.67
C PRO A 91 -4.89 20.56 17.83
N LEU A 92 -4.59 21.00 19.06
CA LEU A 92 -4.33 20.14 20.22
C LEU A 92 -5.42 20.24 21.29
N HIS A 93 -5.74 19.11 21.95
CA HIS A 93 -6.60 19.13 23.14
C HIS A 93 -5.96 19.91 24.28
N TYR A 94 -4.64 19.82 24.43
CA TYR A 94 -3.90 20.55 25.47
C TYR A 94 -4.07 22.06 25.36
N ASP A 95 -3.85 22.64 24.17
CA ASP A 95 -3.98 24.09 23.97
C ASP A 95 -5.40 24.56 24.28
N PHE A 96 -6.40 23.85 23.74
CA PHE A 96 -7.80 24.14 24.04
C PHE A 96 -8.11 24.05 25.54
N VAL A 97 -7.66 23.00 26.23
CA VAL A 97 -7.93 22.83 27.66
C VAL A 97 -7.19 23.87 28.51
N SER A 98 -5.94 24.16 28.17
CA SER A 98 -5.09 25.12 28.89
C SER A 98 -5.45 26.57 28.63
N GLU A 99 -6.20 26.88 27.57
CA GLU A 99 -6.61 28.26 27.26
C GLU A 99 -8.12 28.50 27.46
N CYS A 100 -8.96 27.50 27.21
CA CYS A 100 -10.41 27.68 27.12
C CYS A 100 -11.23 26.94 28.17
N LEU A 101 -10.68 25.93 28.86
CA LEU A 101 -11.45 25.11 29.79
C LEU A 101 -11.21 25.54 31.24
N GLY A 102 -12.05 26.44 31.75
CA GLY A 102 -11.88 27.24 32.97
C GLY A 102 -11.01 26.67 34.11
N PRO A 103 -11.35 25.52 34.74
CA PRO A 103 -10.58 24.95 35.86
C PRO A 103 -9.16 24.49 35.50
N PHE A 104 -8.87 24.31 34.22
CA PHE A 104 -7.63 23.75 33.70
C PHE A 104 -6.80 24.78 32.92
N VAL A 105 -7.21 26.06 32.93
CA VAL A 105 -6.45 27.12 32.27
C VAL A 105 -5.05 27.24 32.88
N GLY A 106 -4.02 27.20 32.04
CA GLY A 106 -2.61 27.21 32.44
C GLY A 106 -2.08 25.88 33.01
N ILE A 107 -2.81 24.77 32.85
CA ILE A 107 -2.33 23.42 33.18
C ILE A 107 -1.02 23.14 32.42
N SER A 108 -0.05 22.50 33.08
CA SER A 108 1.18 22.06 32.41
C SER A 108 0.94 20.80 31.56
N PRO A 109 1.69 20.57 30.46
CA PRO A 109 1.55 19.37 29.64
C PRO A 109 1.64 18.07 30.43
N GLN A 110 2.58 17.97 31.38
CA GLN A 110 2.77 16.76 32.20
C GLN A 110 1.54 16.44 33.07
N GLU A 111 0.92 17.48 33.63
CA GLU A 111 -0.30 17.32 34.44
C GLU A 111 -1.51 17.01 33.54
N PHE A 112 -1.57 17.61 32.35
CA PHE A 112 -2.61 17.31 31.36
C PHE A 112 -2.59 15.85 30.93
N ASP A 113 -1.42 15.31 30.57
CA ASP A 113 -1.26 13.91 30.18
C ASP A 113 -1.66 12.97 31.32
N ARG A 114 -1.22 13.27 32.55
CA ARG A 114 -1.54 12.48 33.74
C ARG A 114 -3.05 12.34 33.96
N ILE A 115 -3.82 13.40 33.76
CA ILE A 115 -5.26 13.41 34.04
C ILE A 115 -6.15 13.05 32.83
N THR A 116 -5.56 12.84 31.65
CA THR A 116 -6.26 12.53 30.39
C THR A 116 -5.98 11.11 29.88
N LEU A 117 -4.71 10.70 29.86
CA LEU A 117 -4.25 9.51 29.12
C LEU A 117 -4.23 8.23 29.94
N TYR A 118 -4.24 8.30 31.28
CA TYR A 118 -4.19 7.12 32.15
C TYR A 118 -5.52 6.90 32.87
N ALA A 119 -5.87 5.65 33.19
CA ALA A 119 -7.09 5.36 33.97
C ALA A 119 -6.98 5.86 35.42
N GLN A 120 -5.78 5.79 35.99
CA GLN A 120 -5.48 6.30 37.32
C GLN A 120 -5.56 7.84 37.31
N ASP A 121 -6.31 8.41 38.25
CA ASP A 121 -6.52 9.86 38.41
C ASP A 121 -7.14 10.59 37.21
N GLN A 122 -7.75 9.85 36.27
CA GLN A 122 -8.38 10.44 35.09
C GLN A 122 -9.48 11.43 35.48
N GLN A 123 -9.33 12.69 35.06
CA GLN A 123 -10.34 13.74 35.26
C GLN A 123 -11.05 14.11 33.96
N MET A 124 -10.46 13.77 32.82
CA MET A 124 -11.00 14.09 31.51
C MET A 124 -10.71 12.99 30.50
N ILE A 125 -11.62 12.82 29.54
CA ILE A 125 -11.52 11.85 28.45
C ILE A 125 -11.42 12.63 27.16
N LEU A 126 -10.43 12.28 26.34
CA LEU A 126 -10.21 12.89 25.04
C LEU A 126 -10.80 12.03 23.95
N GLY A 127 -11.23 12.66 22.87
CA GLY A 127 -11.67 11.96 21.67
C GLY A 127 -11.83 12.88 20.48
N ALA A 128 -12.28 12.30 19.39
CA ALA A 128 -12.60 13.01 18.15
C ALA A 128 -13.81 12.40 17.48
N VAL A 129 -14.62 13.26 16.85
CA VAL A 129 -15.57 12.84 15.82
C VAL A 129 -14.84 12.91 14.50
N VAL A 130 -14.65 11.77 13.84
CA VAL A 130 -13.96 11.65 12.56
C VAL A 130 -14.99 11.67 11.44
N THR A 131 -14.79 12.53 10.46
CA THR A 131 -15.69 12.69 9.31
C THR A 131 -15.04 12.09 8.06
N PRO A 132 -15.86 11.61 7.11
CA PRO A 132 -15.38 11.00 5.90
C PRO A 132 -14.78 12.05 4.94
N PRO A 133 -14.10 11.60 3.87
CA PRO A 133 -13.68 12.48 2.80
C PRO A 133 -14.87 13.30 2.26
N SER A 134 -14.69 14.60 1.98
CA SER A 134 -15.72 15.46 1.38
C SER A 134 -15.11 16.53 0.46
N GLY A 135 -15.77 16.91 -0.63
CA GLY A 135 -15.25 17.90 -1.58
C GLY A 135 -14.71 17.29 -2.88
N PHE A 136 -13.67 17.89 -3.47
CA PHE A 136 -13.14 17.46 -4.77
C PHE A 136 -12.73 15.97 -4.77
N GLY A 137 -13.34 15.15 -5.64
CA GLY A 137 -13.05 13.72 -5.77
C GLY A 137 -14.00 12.78 -5.00
N VAL A 138 -14.99 13.30 -4.26
CA VAL A 138 -16.01 12.50 -3.58
C VAL A 138 -17.36 12.69 -4.29
N SER A 139 -17.88 11.63 -4.92
CA SER A 139 -19.08 11.70 -5.78
C SER A 139 -20.39 11.85 -5.00
N ALA A 140 -20.45 11.40 -3.73
CA ALA A 140 -21.62 11.52 -2.87
C ALA A 140 -21.23 11.79 -1.40
N PRO A 141 -22.02 12.57 -0.64
CA PRO A 141 -21.81 12.75 0.80
C PRO A 141 -21.94 11.40 1.52
N ILE A 142 -20.85 10.96 2.15
CA ILE A 142 -20.86 9.74 2.97
C ILE A 142 -21.65 10.04 4.25
N GLN A 143 -22.79 9.37 4.42
CA GLN A 143 -23.71 9.54 5.57
C GLN A 143 -23.26 8.75 6.80
N GLU A 144 -21.96 8.84 7.11
CA GLU A 144 -21.33 8.10 8.19
C GLU A 144 -20.31 8.98 8.90
N TYR A 145 -20.11 8.78 10.20
CA TYR A 145 -18.99 9.36 10.92
C TYR A 145 -18.47 8.40 11.98
N GLY A 146 -17.19 8.52 12.31
CA GLY A 146 -16.53 7.77 13.36
C GLY A 146 -16.53 8.55 14.68
N ILE A 147 -16.66 7.87 15.81
CA ILE A 147 -16.34 8.43 17.13
C ILE A 147 -15.18 7.65 17.69
N GLN A 148 -14.11 8.36 18.04
CA GLN A 148 -12.89 7.82 18.62
C GLN A 148 -12.70 8.35 20.05
N PHE A 149 -12.20 7.49 20.93
CA PHE A 149 -11.83 7.80 22.31
C PHE A 149 -10.35 7.48 22.53
N VAL A 150 -9.68 8.26 23.37
CA VAL A 150 -8.24 8.15 23.63
C VAL A 150 -7.99 7.89 25.12
N ARG A 151 -7.23 6.83 25.40
CA ARG A 151 -6.65 6.48 26.70
C ARG A 151 -5.58 5.39 26.48
N HIS A 152 -4.49 5.42 27.24
CA HIS A 152 -3.47 4.37 27.22
C HIS A 152 -4.01 3.03 27.73
N ASP A 153 -4.76 3.04 28.84
CA ASP A 153 -5.44 1.84 29.32
C ASP A 153 -6.72 1.59 28.51
N PRO A 154 -7.02 0.36 28.08
CA PRO A 154 -8.27 0.05 27.39
C PRO A 154 -9.49 0.36 28.27
N PHE A 155 -10.50 1.04 27.73
CA PHE A 155 -11.83 1.16 28.31
C PHE A 155 -12.52 -0.21 28.31
N THR A 156 -13.33 -0.45 29.33
CA THR A 156 -14.27 -1.57 29.31
C THR A 156 -15.33 -1.34 28.24
N ARG A 157 -15.95 -2.42 27.74
CA ARG A 157 -16.99 -2.31 26.71
C ARG A 157 -18.20 -1.49 27.19
N GLU A 158 -18.53 -1.58 28.48
CA GLU A 158 -19.62 -0.79 29.07
C GLU A 158 -19.27 0.70 29.16
N GLU A 159 -18.01 1.06 29.48
CA GLU A 159 -17.55 2.45 29.46
C GLU A 159 -17.65 3.04 28.05
N ILE A 160 -17.16 2.34 27.02
CA ILE A 160 -17.24 2.81 25.62
C ILE A 160 -18.70 3.01 25.20
N ALA A 161 -19.60 2.07 25.50
CA ALA A 161 -21.00 2.20 25.12
C ALA A 161 -21.65 3.46 25.72
N ALA A 162 -21.34 3.79 26.98
CA ALA A 162 -21.84 5.00 27.65
C ALA A 162 -21.23 6.28 27.04
N LEU A 163 -19.93 6.30 26.80
CA LEU A 163 -19.23 7.44 26.21
C LEU A 163 -19.69 7.70 24.77
N PHE A 164 -19.81 6.65 23.97
CA PHE A 164 -20.29 6.74 22.59
C PHE A 164 -21.71 7.28 22.51
N ALA A 165 -22.62 6.79 23.35
CA ALA A 165 -23.98 7.31 23.41
C ALA A 165 -24.01 8.81 23.77
N THR A 166 -23.14 9.24 24.68
CA THR A 166 -23.00 10.64 25.10
C THR A 166 -22.52 11.53 23.96
N VAL A 167 -21.46 11.13 23.25
CA VAL A 167 -20.91 11.91 22.13
C VAL A 167 -21.87 11.91 20.94
N LYS A 168 -22.44 10.75 20.59
CA LYS A 168 -23.44 10.63 19.52
C LYS A 168 -24.64 11.55 19.74
N ALA A 169 -25.10 11.71 20.99
CA ALA A 169 -26.20 12.62 21.32
C ALA A 169 -25.82 14.12 21.19
N ALA A 170 -24.53 14.45 21.18
CA ALA A 170 -24.01 15.80 21.00
C ALA A 170 -23.68 16.15 19.53
N VAL A 171 -23.78 15.18 18.61
CA VAL A 171 -23.66 15.38 17.17
C VAL A 171 -25.06 15.50 16.55
N SER A 172 -25.40 16.69 16.05
CA SER A 172 -26.63 16.92 15.30
C SER A 172 -26.44 16.45 13.86
N SER A 173 -27.18 15.43 13.43
CA SER A 173 -27.10 14.85 12.08
C SER A 173 -28.49 14.44 11.56
N ASP A 174 -28.62 14.20 10.25
CA ASP A 174 -29.82 13.59 9.66
C ASP A 174 -30.06 12.18 10.26
N PRO A 175 -31.33 11.74 10.43
CA PRO A 175 -31.64 10.41 10.98
C PRO A 175 -31.02 9.23 10.22
N ASN A 176 -30.69 9.40 8.93
CA ASN A 176 -30.05 8.37 8.12
C ASN A 176 -28.53 8.29 8.31
N VAL A 177 -27.93 9.23 9.04
CA VAL A 177 -26.49 9.24 9.32
C VAL A 177 -26.15 8.19 10.36
N ARG A 178 -25.17 7.35 10.05
CA ARG A 178 -24.72 6.26 10.94
C ARG A 178 -23.41 6.59 11.63
N ALA A 179 -23.42 6.54 12.96
CA ALA A 179 -22.21 6.64 13.77
C ALA A 179 -21.55 5.26 13.93
N PHE A 180 -20.23 5.20 13.81
CA PHE A 180 -19.40 4.02 14.03
C PHE A 180 -18.42 4.25 15.18
N TYR A 181 -18.17 3.22 15.98
CA TYR A 181 -17.07 3.28 16.95
C TYR A 181 -15.77 2.99 16.23
N PHE A 182 -14.88 4.00 16.22
CA PHE A 182 -13.54 3.92 15.66
C PHE A 182 -12.56 3.80 16.83
N PRO A 183 -12.24 2.58 17.30
CA PRO A 183 -11.31 2.41 18.42
C PRO A 183 -9.96 3.03 18.08
N SER A 184 -9.34 3.74 19.03
CA SER A 184 -7.90 3.97 18.96
C SER A 184 -7.17 2.62 19.11
N TYR A 185 -5.88 2.60 18.82
CA TYR A 185 -5.11 1.37 18.84
C TYR A 185 -5.20 0.63 20.18
N GLU A 186 -5.02 1.34 21.29
CA GLU A 186 -5.09 0.81 22.67
C GLU A 186 -6.47 0.22 22.99
N GLN A 187 -7.50 0.63 22.24
CA GLN A 187 -8.87 0.16 22.41
C GLN A 187 -9.23 -0.98 21.45
N SER A 188 -8.42 -1.23 20.42
CA SER A 188 -8.76 -2.08 19.28
C SER A 188 -9.00 -3.55 19.66
N GLN A 189 -8.17 -4.13 20.51
CA GLN A 189 -8.31 -5.53 20.95
C GLN A 189 -9.62 -5.75 21.70
N VAL A 190 -9.96 -4.85 22.64
CA VAL A 190 -11.23 -4.90 23.38
C VAL A 190 -12.42 -4.65 22.45
N ALA A 191 -12.27 -3.72 21.51
CA ALA A 191 -13.28 -3.38 20.52
C ALA A 191 -13.62 -4.60 19.63
N GLN A 192 -12.61 -5.23 19.04
CA GLN A 192 -12.77 -6.38 18.15
C GLN A 192 -13.33 -7.60 18.89
N ALA A 193 -12.81 -7.90 20.09
CA ALA A 193 -13.31 -9.02 20.90
C ALA A 193 -14.79 -8.88 21.29
N ASN A 194 -15.36 -7.68 21.23
CA ASN A 194 -16.75 -7.39 21.57
C ASN A 194 -17.54 -6.78 20.40
N ALA A 195 -17.07 -6.92 19.14
CA ALA A 195 -17.65 -6.22 17.99
C ALA A 195 -19.14 -6.55 17.77
N GLU A 196 -19.53 -7.81 17.91
CA GLU A 196 -20.94 -8.25 17.81
C GLU A 196 -21.80 -7.57 18.88
N TRP A 197 -21.34 -7.56 20.13
CA TRP A 197 -22.03 -6.92 21.24
C TRP A 197 -22.21 -5.41 21.01
N PHE A 198 -21.17 -4.74 20.52
CA PHE A 198 -21.24 -3.32 20.17
C PHE A 198 -22.22 -3.04 19.02
N ALA A 199 -22.26 -3.91 18.01
CA ALA A 199 -23.24 -3.82 16.92
C ALA A 199 -24.68 -3.96 17.42
N GLU A 200 -24.94 -4.87 18.37
CA GLU A 200 -26.25 -5.02 19.04
C GLU A 200 -26.66 -3.76 19.83
N GLN A 201 -25.69 -3.02 20.38
CA GLN A 201 -25.92 -1.72 21.04
C GLN A 201 -26.08 -0.55 20.05
N GLY A 202 -26.10 -0.81 18.74
CA GLY A 202 -26.21 0.24 17.72
C GLY A 202 -24.91 1.05 17.51
N MET A 203 -23.77 0.44 17.85
CA MET A 203 -22.43 1.02 17.75
C MET A 203 -21.49 0.03 17.02
N PRO A 204 -21.66 -0.18 15.71
CA PRO A 204 -20.76 -1.06 14.95
C PRO A 204 -19.30 -0.57 15.03
N VAL A 205 -18.38 -1.51 15.24
CA VAL A 205 -16.93 -1.24 15.24
C VAL A 205 -16.43 -1.15 13.80
N SER A 206 -15.64 -0.12 13.48
CA SER A 206 -15.01 0.08 12.16
C SER A 206 -13.77 0.97 12.31
N SER A 207 -13.12 1.33 11.21
CA SER A 207 -12.00 2.29 11.18
C SER A 207 -12.13 3.25 9.99
N ALA A 208 -11.22 4.23 9.93
CA ALA A 208 -11.08 5.14 8.79
C ALA A 208 -10.73 4.43 7.47
N SER A 209 -10.23 3.17 7.51
CA SER A 209 -9.98 2.41 6.27
C SER A 209 -11.26 2.08 5.50
N ARG A 210 -12.41 2.23 6.16
CA ARG A 210 -13.74 2.21 5.53
C ARG A 210 -13.88 3.23 4.39
N TRP A 211 -13.06 4.28 4.42
CA TRP A 211 -13.11 5.39 3.46
C TRP A 211 -11.83 5.51 2.60
N THR A 212 -10.82 4.64 2.79
CA THR A 212 -9.61 4.56 1.95
C THR A 212 -9.83 3.61 0.77
N ARG A 213 -9.34 3.95 -0.43
CA ARG A 213 -9.47 3.15 -1.66
C ARG A 213 -8.11 2.71 -2.19
N GLY A 214 -8.05 1.53 -2.80
CA GLY A 214 -6.89 1.02 -3.53
C GLY A 214 -5.93 0.16 -2.68
N ASN A 215 -5.31 -0.83 -3.33
CA ASN A 215 -4.22 -1.62 -2.76
C ASN A 215 -2.97 -0.75 -2.53
N THR A 216 -2.02 -1.25 -1.73
CA THR A 216 -0.74 -0.56 -1.49
C THR A 216 0.42 -1.48 -1.82
N VAL A 217 1.47 -0.93 -2.45
CA VAL A 217 2.72 -1.66 -2.77
C VAL A 217 3.81 -1.13 -1.84
N TYR A 218 4.40 -2.01 -1.03
CA TYR A 218 5.52 -1.69 -0.12
C TYR A 218 6.88 -2.08 -0.71
N SER A 219 6.90 -3.08 -1.58
CA SER A 219 8.07 -3.47 -2.37
C SER A 219 7.59 -3.82 -3.77
N GLN A 220 8.20 -3.17 -4.77
CA GLN A 220 7.87 -3.41 -6.17
C GLN A 220 8.51 -4.70 -6.67
N GLY A 221 7.93 -5.27 -7.70
CA GLY A 221 8.49 -6.39 -8.42
C GLY A 221 7.45 -7.41 -8.85
N TRP A 222 7.95 -8.55 -9.26
CA TRP A 222 7.15 -9.67 -9.76
C TRP A 222 7.66 -10.97 -9.17
N THR A 223 6.91 -12.06 -9.21
CA THR A 223 7.41 -13.38 -8.78
C THR A 223 6.55 -14.50 -9.33
N ILE A 224 7.06 -15.72 -9.24
CA ILE A 224 6.26 -16.94 -9.33
C ILE A 224 6.53 -17.82 -8.12
N GLY A 225 5.46 -18.33 -7.50
CA GLY A 225 5.57 -19.22 -6.35
C GLY A 225 4.23 -19.88 -6.03
N ARG A 226 4.22 -20.82 -5.08
CA ARG A 226 2.95 -21.34 -4.56
C ARG A 226 2.40 -20.37 -3.53
N LEU A 227 1.13 -19.98 -3.65
CA LEU A 227 0.48 -19.13 -2.67
C LEU A 227 0.15 -19.94 -1.42
N ARG A 228 0.60 -19.47 -0.25
CA ARG A 228 0.36 -20.13 1.04
C ARG A 228 -0.23 -19.13 2.02
N TYR A 229 -1.45 -19.40 2.49
CA TYR A 229 -1.96 -18.70 3.66
C TYR A 229 -1.33 -19.29 4.92
N VAL A 230 -0.74 -18.44 5.76
CA VAL A 230 -0.22 -18.81 7.07
C VAL A 230 -0.58 -17.69 8.05
N ALA A 231 -1.11 -18.06 9.22
CA ALA A 231 -1.42 -17.09 10.26
C ALA A 231 -0.14 -16.41 10.77
N PRO A 232 -0.17 -15.12 11.19
CA PRO A 232 1.03 -14.36 11.53
C PRO A 232 1.94 -15.05 12.57
N ASP A 233 1.36 -15.72 13.56
CA ASP A 233 2.06 -16.41 14.65
C ASP A 233 2.58 -17.81 14.28
N GLU A 234 2.17 -18.35 13.12
CA GLU A 234 2.57 -19.68 12.64
C GLU A 234 3.68 -19.64 11.59
N ILE A 235 4.02 -18.47 11.03
CA ILE A 235 4.95 -18.30 9.89
C ILE A 235 6.29 -19.00 10.14
N ASP A 236 6.95 -18.70 11.26
CA ASP A 236 8.25 -19.29 11.60
C ASP A 236 8.16 -20.81 11.78
N SER A 237 7.10 -21.28 12.43
CA SER A 237 6.89 -22.70 12.67
C SER A 237 6.60 -23.45 11.37
N ALA A 238 5.83 -22.86 10.46
CA ALA A 238 5.56 -23.41 9.13
C ALA A 238 6.84 -23.50 8.29
N TYR A 239 7.70 -22.47 8.35
CA TYR A 239 8.98 -22.46 7.63
C TYR A 239 9.94 -23.54 8.15
N ARG A 240 10.08 -23.66 9.48
CA ARG A 240 10.93 -24.69 10.11
C ARG A 240 10.51 -26.11 9.77
N ARG A 241 9.20 -26.38 9.69
CA ARG A 241 8.67 -27.70 9.32
C ARG A 241 8.75 -28.00 7.81
N GLY A 242 9.02 -26.98 6.99
CA GLY A 242 9.00 -27.08 5.53
C GLY A 242 7.59 -27.02 4.92
N ASP A 243 6.59 -26.57 5.69
CA ASP A 243 5.22 -26.31 5.20
C ASP A 243 5.17 -25.03 4.35
N LEU A 244 6.05 -24.08 4.66
CA LEU A 244 6.31 -22.83 3.94
C LEU A 244 7.77 -22.85 3.45
N LEU A 245 7.99 -22.61 2.15
CA LEU A 245 9.32 -22.70 1.52
C LEU A 245 9.78 -21.35 0.97
N ALA A 246 11.08 -21.19 0.74
CA ALA A 246 11.64 -19.95 0.17
C ALA A 246 11.10 -19.59 -1.22
N GLY A 247 10.59 -20.57 -1.97
CA GLY A 247 9.93 -20.37 -3.26
C GLY A 247 8.42 -20.11 -3.17
N ASP A 248 7.85 -20.01 -1.97
CA ASP A 248 6.42 -19.76 -1.77
C ASP A 248 6.14 -18.25 -1.66
N VAL A 249 4.92 -17.85 -2.04
CA VAL A 249 4.38 -16.51 -1.80
C VAL A 249 3.50 -16.59 -0.55
N LEU A 250 3.82 -15.80 0.47
CA LEU A 250 3.06 -15.76 1.72
C LEU A 250 1.82 -14.87 1.57
N LEU A 251 0.67 -15.39 1.97
CA LEU A 251 -0.54 -14.63 2.27
C LEU A 251 -0.77 -14.67 3.79
N THR A 252 -0.94 -13.52 4.43
CA THR A 252 -1.15 -13.43 5.89
C THR A 252 -2.08 -12.28 6.24
N ASP A 253 -2.74 -12.36 7.40
CA ASP A 253 -3.60 -11.28 7.89
C ASP A 253 -2.80 -10.02 8.22
N ALA A 254 -1.62 -10.20 8.82
CA ALA A 254 -0.68 -9.15 9.15
C ALA A 254 0.75 -9.69 9.05
N VAL A 255 1.70 -8.78 8.81
CA VAL A 255 3.11 -9.14 8.68
C VAL A 255 3.79 -8.98 10.04
N PRO A 256 4.44 -10.03 10.58
CA PRO A 256 5.22 -9.94 11.81
C PRO A 256 6.50 -9.12 11.59
N ALA A 257 7.21 -8.79 12.69
CA ALA A 257 8.43 -7.98 12.64
C ALA A 257 9.54 -8.58 11.74
N GLU A 258 9.58 -9.91 11.65
CA GLU A 258 10.50 -10.63 10.77
C GLU A 258 9.75 -11.75 10.05
N ILE A 259 10.10 -11.94 8.78
CA ILE A 259 9.65 -13.09 8.00
C ILE A 259 10.88 -13.82 7.43
N PRO A 260 10.79 -15.13 7.20
CA PRO A 260 11.83 -15.84 6.47
C PRO A 260 11.93 -15.37 5.01
N VAL A 261 13.02 -15.76 4.33
CA VAL A 261 13.16 -15.56 2.88
C VAL A 261 12.05 -16.30 2.16
N LEU A 262 11.30 -15.58 1.33
CA LEU A 262 10.12 -16.02 0.57
C LEU A 262 10.16 -15.43 -0.85
N ALA A 263 9.31 -15.93 -1.75
CA ALA A 263 9.24 -15.45 -3.13
C ALA A 263 8.40 -14.17 -3.29
N GLY A 264 7.58 -13.81 -2.29
CA GLY A 264 6.73 -12.62 -2.25
C GLY A 264 5.82 -12.61 -1.02
N VAL A 265 5.22 -11.46 -0.71
CA VAL A 265 4.39 -11.25 0.48
C VAL A 265 3.10 -10.51 0.13
N ILE A 266 1.96 -11.02 0.61
CA ILE A 266 0.64 -10.42 0.49
C ILE A 266 0.05 -10.30 1.89
N SER A 267 -0.31 -9.09 2.31
CA SER A 267 -0.93 -8.80 3.60
C SER A 267 -2.37 -8.32 3.46
N LEU A 268 -3.26 -8.78 4.32
CA LEU A 268 -4.65 -8.29 4.40
C LEU A 268 -4.80 -7.04 5.30
N THR A 269 -3.75 -6.69 6.04
CA THR A 269 -3.65 -5.47 6.86
C THR A 269 -2.49 -4.60 6.38
N ALA A 270 -2.63 -3.28 6.51
CA ALA A 270 -1.59 -2.35 6.06
C ALA A 270 -0.29 -2.54 6.89
N SER A 271 0.85 -2.41 6.21
CA SER A 271 2.20 -2.31 6.79
C SER A 271 2.77 -0.90 6.55
N THR A 272 4.02 -0.67 6.96
CA THR A 272 4.77 0.56 6.68
C THR A 272 5.75 0.33 5.52
N PRO A 273 5.92 1.30 4.59
CA PRO A 273 6.89 1.20 3.50
C PRO A 273 8.33 0.97 3.96
N ASN A 274 8.67 1.41 5.18
CA ASN A 274 10.00 1.27 5.78
C ASN A 274 10.11 0.16 6.83
N SER A 275 9.14 -0.76 6.89
CA SER A 275 9.26 -1.95 7.74
C SER A 275 10.48 -2.80 7.34
N HIS A 276 11.08 -3.54 8.26
CA HIS A 276 12.17 -4.48 7.92
C HIS A 276 11.75 -5.43 6.82
N VAL A 277 10.49 -5.88 6.85
CA VAL A 277 9.95 -6.75 5.81
C VAL A 277 9.89 -6.07 4.44
N ALA A 278 9.50 -4.79 4.37
CA ALA A 278 9.54 -4.04 3.12
C ALA A 278 10.96 -3.78 2.63
N ILE A 279 11.89 -3.43 3.52
CA ILE A 279 13.31 -3.25 3.17
C ILE A 279 13.93 -4.56 2.68
N LEU A 280 13.66 -5.67 3.36
CA LEU A 280 14.10 -7.02 2.95
C LEU A 280 13.46 -7.41 1.63
N ALA A 281 12.17 -7.15 1.44
CA ALA A 281 11.47 -7.44 0.18
C ALA A 281 12.09 -6.67 -1.00
N ASN A 282 12.42 -5.38 -0.81
CA ASN A 282 13.13 -4.58 -1.80
C ASN A 282 14.54 -5.14 -2.06
N THR A 283 15.26 -5.52 -1.00
CA THR A 283 16.59 -6.16 -1.10
C THR A 283 16.55 -7.47 -1.88
N TYR A 284 15.50 -8.26 -1.70
CA TYR A 284 15.30 -9.53 -2.42
C TYR A 284 14.69 -9.33 -3.81
N GLY A 285 14.26 -8.11 -4.17
CA GLY A 285 13.53 -7.83 -5.40
C GLY A 285 12.23 -8.63 -5.50
N ILE A 286 11.54 -8.84 -4.37
CA ILE A 286 10.27 -9.58 -4.30
C ILE A 286 9.09 -8.62 -4.06
N PRO A 287 7.91 -8.89 -4.62
CA PRO A 287 6.74 -8.06 -4.40
C PRO A 287 6.23 -8.18 -2.96
N PHE A 288 5.92 -7.04 -2.35
CA PHE A 288 5.20 -6.96 -1.08
C PHE A 288 4.01 -6.00 -1.19
N VAL A 289 2.80 -6.52 -1.02
CA VAL A 289 1.55 -5.77 -1.19
C VAL A 289 0.59 -5.88 -0.01
N HIS A 290 -0.16 -4.81 0.23
CA HIS A 290 -1.40 -4.84 0.99
C HIS A 290 -2.60 -4.88 0.03
N LEU A 291 -3.44 -5.90 0.17
CA LEU A 291 -4.72 -5.94 -0.54
C LEU A 291 -5.79 -5.25 0.31
N ALA A 292 -6.22 -4.05 -0.10
CA ALA A 292 -7.33 -3.34 0.52
C ALA A 292 -8.66 -3.74 -0.13
N GLU A 293 -8.64 -3.96 -1.44
CA GLU A 293 -9.83 -4.21 -2.26
C GLU A 293 -10.43 -5.59 -2.00
N GLN A 294 -11.74 -5.65 -1.74
CA GLN A 294 -12.42 -6.90 -1.38
C GLN A 294 -12.35 -7.95 -2.51
N ALA A 295 -12.39 -7.51 -3.77
CA ALA A 295 -12.29 -8.38 -4.94
C ALA A 295 -10.93 -9.08 -4.98
N ASP A 296 -9.84 -8.34 -4.77
CA ASP A 296 -8.47 -8.87 -4.81
C ASP A 296 -8.18 -9.76 -3.61
N ARG A 297 -8.69 -9.41 -2.42
CA ARG A 297 -8.61 -10.26 -1.22
C ARG A 297 -9.25 -11.63 -1.48
N ARG A 298 -10.46 -11.63 -2.05
CA ARG A 298 -11.16 -12.87 -2.38
C ARG A 298 -10.39 -13.67 -3.43
N GLN A 299 -9.89 -13.02 -4.47
CA GLN A 299 -9.08 -13.68 -5.49
C GLN A 299 -7.83 -14.34 -4.90
N ALA A 300 -7.10 -13.66 -4.01
CA ALA A 300 -5.94 -14.23 -3.34
C ALA A 300 -6.30 -15.44 -2.48
N LEU A 301 -7.39 -15.38 -1.71
CA LEU A 301 -7.87 -16.49 -0.90
C LEU A 301 -8.29 -17.70 -1.75
N ASP A 302 -8.96 -17.47 -2.89
CA ASP A 302 -9.39 -18.54 -3.82
C ASP A 302 -8.19 -19.24 -4.50
N LEU A 303 -7.04 -18.57 -4.59
CA LEU A 303 -5.81 -19.09 -5.18
C LEU A 303 -4.86 -19.75 -4.16
N VAL A 304 -5.23 -19.84 -2.89
CA VAL A 304 -4.40 -20.51 -1.87
C VAL A 304 -4.11 -21.96 -2.27
N GLY A 305 -2.83 -22.32 -2.22
CA GLY A 305 -2.32 -23.63 -2.63
C GLY A 305 -2.02 -23.75 -4.13
N ARG A 306 -2.40 -22.79 -4.98
CA ARG A 306 -2.05 -22.75 -6.41
C ARG A 306 -0.67 -22.15 -6.64
N ARG A 307 -0.05 -22.48 -7.77
CA ARG A 307 1.12 -21.75 -8.26
C ARG A 307 0.64 -20.48 -8.93
N ILE A 308 1.16 -19.33 -8.54
CA ILE A 308 0.70 -18.03 -9.00
C ILE A 308 1.85 -17.23 -9.62
N VAL A 309 1.52 -16.38 -10.59
CA VAL A 309 2.37 -15.26 -10.98
C VAL A 309 1.80 -14.00 -10.33
N LEU A 310 2.65 -13.26 -9.63
CA LEU A 310 2.30 -12.03 -8.92
C LEU A 310 3.14 -10.88 -9.46
N ARG A 311 2.51 -9.72 -9.68
CA ARG A 311 3.15 -8.44 -9.99
C ARG A 311 2.63 -7.35 -9.06
N ALA A 312 3.54 -6.47 -8.63
CA ALA A 312 3.27 -5.32 -7.77
C ALA A 312 4.13 -4.13 -8.21
N TYR A 313 3.51 -3.06 -8.72
CA TYR A 313 4.20 -1.81 -9.08
C TYR A 313 3.32 -0.62 -8.74
N ASP A 314 3.95 0.54 -8.49
CA ASP A 314 3.25 1.80 -8.33
C ASP A 314 3.87 2.83 -9.27
N GLN A 315 3.08 3.33 -10.22
CA GLN A 315 3.56 4.27 -11.24
C GLN A 315 2.50 5.34 -11.51
N TYR A 316 2.92 6.61 -11.52
CA TYR A 316 2.05 7.78 -11.77
C TYR A 316 0.82 7.86 -10.85
N GLY A 317 0.94 7.41 -9.60
CA GLY A 317 -0.17 7.37 -8.64
C GLY A 317 -1.22 6.29 -8.96
N ARG A 318 -0.86 5.29 -9.76
CA ARG A 318 -1.67 4.09 -10.02
C ARG A 318 -0.93 2.85 -9.54
N THR A 319 -1.61 2.11 -8.67
CA THR A 319 -1.12 0.85 -8.13
C THR A 319 -1.51 -0.31 -9.05
N LEU A 320 -0.51 -1.01 -9.59
CA LEU A 320 -0.67 -2.25 -10.36
C LEU A 320 -0.42 -3.46 -9.46
N VAL A 321 -1.49 -4.15 -9.06
CA VAL A 321 -1.39 -5.45 -8.37
C VAL A 321 -2.13 -6.48 -9.19
N ASN A 322 -1.41 -7.49 -9.67
CA ASN A 322 -1.97 -8.55 -10.51
C ASN A 322 -1.54 -9.92 -10.00
N LEU A 323 -2.51 -10.83 -9.95
CA LEU A 323 -2.35 -12.18 -9.46
C LEU A 323 -3.09 -13.14 -10.40
N VAL A 324 -2.40 -14.13 -10.98
CA VAL A 324 -3.04 -15.16 -11.83
C VAL A 324 -2.58 -16.57 -11.47
N ASP A 325 -3.47 -17.54 -11.64
CA ASP A 325 -3.12 -18.96 -11.53
C ASP A 325 -2.21 -19.37 -12.69
N ALA A 326 -1.03 -19.87 -12.35
CA ALA A 326 -0.02 -20.39 -13.26
C ALA A 326 0.14 -21.91 -13.16
N SER A 327 -0.75 -22.60 -12.44
CA SER A 327 -0.70 -24.05 -12.23
C SER A 327 -0.75 -24.81 -13.55
N ASP A 328 -1.72 -24.46 -14.41
CA ASP A 328 -1.98 -25.18 -15.67
C ASP A 328 -1.54 -24.41 -16.92
N THR A 329 -1.20 -23.12 -16.79
CA THR A 329 -0.85 -22.25 -17.92
C THR A 329 0.65 -22.24 -18.23
N MET A 330 1.48 -22.83 -17.38
CA MET A 330 2.94 -22.73 -17.49
C MET A 330 3.68 -24.03 -17.14
N THR A 331 4.72 -24.40 -17.87
CA THR A 331 5.51 -25.61 -17.57
C THR A 331 6.50 -25.39 -16.42
N ALA A 332 7.16 -26.45 -15.95
CA ALA A 332 8.21 -26.33 -14.93
C ALA A 332 9.49 -25.68 -15.50
N GLU A 333 9.80 -25.95 -16.76
CA GLU A 333 10.94 -25.37 -17.48
C GLU A 333 10.75 -23.87 -17.68
N GLN A 334 9.57 -23.45 -18.13
CA GLN A 334 9.22 -22.03 -18.23
C GLN A 334 9.27 -21.33 -16.87
N ALA A 335 8.85 -22.00 -15.80
CA ALA A 335 8.98 -21.46 -14.44
C ALA A 335 10.44 -21.22 -14.06
N ALA A 336 11.31 -22.18 -14.35
CA ALA A 336 12.73 -22.09 -14.05
C ALA A 336 13.42 -20.99 -14.87
N GLU A 337 13.10 -20.88 -16.16
CA GLU A 337 13.59 -19.78 -17.02
C GLU A 337 13.12 -18.41 -16.52
N PHE A 338 11.84 -18.29 -16.15
CA PHE A 338 11.29 -17.06 -15.62
C PHE A 338 11.94 -16.67 -14.29
N LEU A 339 12.12 -17.63 -13.37
CA LEU A 339 12.85 -17.41 -12.12
C LEU A 339 14.33 -17.10 -12.33
N ALA A 340 14.94 -17.55 -13.43
CA ALA A 340 16.33 -17.23 -13.73
C ALA A 340 16.55 -15.71 -13.96
N LEU A 341 15.51 -14.98 -14.39
CA LEU A 341 15.57 -13.52 -14.48
C LEU A 341 15.68 -12.83 -13.11
N LYS A 342 15.42 -13.54 -12.00
CA LYS A 342 15.63 -13.02 -10.63
C LYS A 342 17.00 -13.32 -10.06
N GLN A 343 17.87 -14.04 -10.77
CA GLN A 343 19.20 -14.30 -10.24
C GLN A 343 19.95 -12.97 -10.09
N PRO A 344 20.38 -12.61 -8.87
CA PRO A 344 21.11 -11.37 -8.67
C PRO A 344 22.43 -11.43 -9.43
N PRO A 345 22.93 -10.30 -9.96
CA PRO A 345 24.26 -10.24 -10.52
C PRO A 345 25.30 -10.63 -9.46
N ALA A 346 26.46 -11.13 -9.90
CA ALA A 346 27.54 -11.47 -8.99
C ALA A 346 27.97 -10.22 -8.19
N LEU A 347 28.01 -10.33 -6.86
CA LEU A 347 28.40 -9.21 -6.01
C LEU A 347 29.87 -8.83 -6.20
N ALA A 348 30.11 -7.59 -6.61
CA ALA A 348 31.44 -7.01 -6.61
C ALA A 348 31.84 -6.56 -5.20
N ILE A 349 32.22 -7.51 -4.33
CA ILE A 349 32.70 -7.19 -2.98
C ILE A 349 34.21 -6.94 -2.95
N ARG A 350 34.63 -6.04 -2.06
CA ARG A 350 36.02 -5.95 -1.64
C ARG A 350 36.25 -6.99 -0.56
N SER A 351 37.04 -8.03 -0.86
CA SER A 351 37.37 -9.07 0.11
C SER A 351 38.06 -8.47 1.34
N VAL A 352 37.88 -9.11 2.50
CA VAL A 352 38.56 -8.69 3.74
C VAL A 352 40.08 -8.71 3.57
N GLU A 353 40.74 -7.67 4.06
CA GLU A 353 42.20 -7.56 4.08
C GLU A 353 42.69 -7.23 5.51
N PRO A 354 43.92 -7.64 5.87
CA PRO A 354 44.52 -7.21 7.13
C PRO A 354 44.92 -5.74 7.05
N LEU A 355 44.54 -4.96 8.07
CA LEU A 355 45.02 -3.59 8.26
C LEU A 355 46.42 -3.60 8.90
N GLY A 356 46.65 -4.55 9.81
CA GLY A 356 47.84 -4.61 10.66
C GLY A 356 47.67 -3.89 12.01
N GLY A 357 46.43 -3.58 12.39
CA GLY A 357 46.06 -2.96 13.67
C GLY A 357 44.59 -3.22 13.98
N TYR A 358 44.22 -3.20 15.26
CA TYR A 358 42.87 -3.58 15.70
C TYR A 358 41.83 -2.47 15.59
N SER A 359 42.24 -1.19 15.55
CA SER A 359 41.31 -0.07 15.56
C SER A 359 41.83 1.18 14.86
N ALA A 360 40.92 2.05 14.43
CA ALA A 360 41.21 3.39 13.89
C ALA A 360 40.09 4.40 14.18
N PRO A 361 40.38 5.71 14.16
CA PRO A 361 39.34 6.74 14.20
C PRO A 361 38.53 6.75 12.91
N VAL A 362 37.20 6.85 13.02
CA VAL A 362 36.31 6.84 11.84
C VAL A 362 36.57 8.05 10.93
N ASP A 363 36.97 9.19 11.50
CA ASP A 363 37.30 10.41 10.76
C ASP A 363 38.44 10.23 9.74
N SER A 364 39.29 9.21 9.91
CA SER A 364 40.38 8.87 8.97
C SER A 364 39.99 7.89 7.85
N LEU A 365 38.80 7.31 7.91
CA LEU A 365 38.36 6.28 6.96
C LEU A 365 37.79 6.90 5.69
N GLY A 366 37.76 6.12 4.62
CA GLY A 366 37.02 6.39 3.40
C GLY A 366 36.42 5.11 2.77
N PRO A 367 35.75 5.22 1.61
CA PRO A 367 35.12 4.08 0.95
C PRO A 367 36.09 2.93 0.62
N ASP A 368 37.37 3.23 0.41
CA ASP A 368 38.40 2.21 0.15
C ASP A 368 38.67 1.31 1.37
N ASP A 369 38.37 1.78 2.58
CA ASP A 369 38.63 1.09 3.84
C ASP A 369 37.54 0.09 4.23
N ILE A 370 36.50 -0.08 3.40
CA ILE A 370 35.49 -1.14 3.55
C ILE A 370 36.15 -2.52 3.70
N ARG A 371 37.27 -2.74 3.01
CA ARG A 371 38.05 -3.99 3.11
C ARG A 371 38.71 -4.24 4.46
N TYR A 372 38.79 -3.22 5.32
CA TYR A 372 39.37 -3.29 6.67
C TYR A 372 38.32 -3.16 7.79
N PHE A 373 37.29 -2.33 7.57
CA PHE A 373 36.33 -1.92 8.61
C PHE A 373 34.85 -2.14 8.25
N GLY A 374 34.55 -2.62 7.05
CA GLY A 374 33.18 -2.81 6.57
C GLY A 374 32.44 -1.53 6.16
N GLY A 375 31.26 -1.71 5.56
CA GLY A 375 30.42 -0.67 4.95
C GLY A 375 30.01 0.43 5.92
N LYS A 376 29.38 0.07 7.04
CA LYS A 376 28.88 1.06 8.01
C LYS A 376 29.98 1.94 8.58
N ALA A 377 31.11 1.37 9.00
CA ALA A 377 32.20 2.16 9.56
C ALA A 377 32.83 3.10 8.52
N ALA A 378 33.05 2.62 7.29
CA ALA A 378 33.58 3.43 6.20
C ALA A 378 32.59 4.55 5.81
N ASN A 379 31.31 4.24 5.65
CA ASN A 379 30.27 5.21 5.27
C ASN A 379 29.98 6.23 6.39
N TYR A 380 30.13 5.87 7.66
CA TYR A 380 29.98 6.80 8.78
C TYR A 380 31.00 7.95 8.70
N SER A 381 32.18 7.74 8.10
CA SER A 381 33.16 8.81 7.87
C SER A 381 32.65 9.91 6.94
N ILE A 382 31.73 9.59 6.02
CA ILE A 382 31.07 10.55 5.12
C ILE A 382 30.21 11.51 5.95
N LEU A 383 29.45 10.98 6.92
CA LEU A 383 28.65 11.80 7.84
C LEU A 383 29.54 12.70 8.70
N ARG A 384 30.64 12.14 9.22
CA ARG A 384 31.62 12.89 10.03
C ARG A 384 32.25 14.05 9.27
N ARG A 385 32.50 13.90 7.96
CA ARG A 385 32.97 14.99 7.08
C ARG A 385 31.87 16.00 6.77
N ALA A 386 30.67 15.53 6.40
CA ALA A 386 29.59 16.38 5.90
C ALA A 386 28.89 17.19 7.00
N ILE A 387 28.66 16.57 8.16
CA ILE A 387 27.80 17.08 9.24
C ILE A 387 28.39 16.77 10.64
N PRO A 388 29.64 17.19 10.93
CA PRO A 388 30.35 16.82 12.16
C PRO A 388 29.66 17.26 13.47
N GLY A 389 28.76 18.26 13.40
CA GLY A 389 27.98 18.76 14.53
C GLY A 389 26.62 18.10 14.70
N ASN A 390 26.28 17.07 13.91
CA ASN A 390 25.04 16.30 13.98
C ASN A 390 25.32 14.80 13.80
N CYS A 391 26.54 14.36 14.13
CA CYS A 391 27.01 12.98 13.99
C CYS A 391 28.12 12.74 15.03
N ASP A 392 27.92 11.78 15.94
CA ASP A 392 28.81 11.57 17.08
C ASP A 392 30.21 11.11 16.65
N VAL A 393 31.23 11.51 17.42
CA VAL A 393 32.59 10.98 17.30
C VAL A 393 32.56 9.45 17.48
N ALA A 394 33.28 8.75 16.61
CA ALA A 394 33.28 7.30 16.55
C ALA A 394 34.67 6.73 16.24
N MET A 395 34.89 5.48 16.67
CA MET A 395 36.03 4.65 16.28
C MET A 395 35.52 3.36 15.63
N ALA A 396 36.41 2.60 14.99
CA ALA A 396 36.08 1.30 14.45
C ALA A 396 37.13 0.25 14.83
N PHE A 397 36.69 -0.96 15.17
CA PHE A 397 37.53 -2.15 15.22
C PHE A 397 37.59 -2.82 13.84
N SER A 398 38.79 -3.18 13.40
CA SER A 398 39.04 -3.78 12.08
C SER A 398 38.74 -5.28 12.05
N PHE A 399 38.75 -5.87 10.85
CA PHE A 399 38.68 -7.32 10.68
C PHE A 399 39.86 -8.07 11.32
N ASP A 400 40.97 -7.41 11.67
CA ASP A 400 42.07 -8.06 12.41
C ASP A 400 41.59 -8.55 13.79
N LEU A 401 40.70 -7.82 14.47
CA LEU A 401 40.15 -8.23 15.77
C LEU A 401 39.28 -9.49 15.61
N TRP A 402 38.43 -9.50 14.59
CA TRP A 402 37.62 -10.65 14.19
C TRP A 402 38.48 -11.86 13.84
N ASN A 403 39.49 -11.67 13.00
CA ASN A 403 40.38 -12.74 12.55
C ASN A 403 41.22 -13.32 13.70
N ALA A 404 41.70 -12.47 14.61
CA ALA A 404 42.41 -12.91 15.81
C ALA A 404 41.49 -13.72 16.74
N PHE A 405 40.24 -13.27 16.92
CA PHE A 405 39.25 -14.01 17.70
C PHE A 405 38.92 -15.37 17.06
N LEU A 406 38.72 -15.44 15.74
CA LEU A 406 38.48 -16.70 15.03
C LEU A 406 39.69 -17.65 14.98
N GLY A 407 40.91 -17.10 15.09
CA GLY A 407 42.15 -17.86 15.06
C GLY A 407 42.48 -18.62 16.35
N GLN A 408 41.71 -18.40 17.43
CA GLN A 408 41.90 -19.10 18.69
C GLN A 408 41.65 -20.61 18.55
N THR A 409 42.44 -21.40 19.27
CA THR A 409 42.34 -22.87 19.28
C THR A 409 41.34 -23.33 20.34
N LEU A 410 40.39 -24.17 19.95
CA LEU A 410 39.42 -24.81 20.83
C LEU A 410 40.02 -26.04 21.53
N ALA A 411 39.29 -26.59 22.49
CA ALA A 411 39.74 -27.74 23.30
C ALA A 411 40.05 -29.02 22.48
N ASP A 412 39.48 -29.15 21.29
CA ASP A 412 39.70 -30.28 20.38
C ASP A 412 40.89 -30.10 19.43
N GLY A 413 41.61 -28.97 19.52
CA GLY A 413 42.78 -28.65 18.72
C GLY A 413 42.50 -27.98 17.39
N ARG A 414 41.23 -27.80 16.99
CA ARG A 414 40.85 -27.00 15.82
C ARG A 414 40.77 -25.53 16.19
N THR A 415 41.01 -24.64 15.23
CA THR A 415 40.66 -23.23 15.40
C THR A 415 39.14 -23.06 15.39
N LEU A 416 38.63 -21.98 16.00
CA LEU A 416 37.22 -21.63 15.93
C LEU A 416 36.74 -21.53 14.47
N ARG A 417 37.56 -20.96 13.58
CA ARG A 417 37.29 -20.89 12.14
C ARG A 417 37.10 -22.27 11.49
N GLU A 418 38.00 -23.21 11.77
CA GLU A 418 37.93 -24.57 11.20
C GLU A 418 36.69 -25.33 11.69
N GLU A 419 36.31 -25.14 12.96
CA GLU A 419 35.10 -25.75 13.51
C GLU A 419 33.83 -25.20 12.85
N ILE A 420 33.75 -23.89 12.64
CA ILE A 420 32.63 -23.25 11.94
C ILE A 420 32.55 -23.76 10.49
N ALA A 421 33.67 -23.77 9.77
CA ALA A 421 33.72 -24.26 8.39
C ALA A 421 33.25 -25.71 8.27
N SER A 422 33.65 -26.58 9.22
CA SER A 422 33.23 -27.98 9.26
C SER A 422 31.72 -28.16 9.47
N ARG A 423 31.08 -27.26 10.23
CA ARG A 423 29.63 -27.32 10.49
C ARG A 423 28.80 -26.83 9.31
N LEU A 424 29.33 -25.87 8.56
CA LEU A 424 28.61 -25.23 7.46
C LEU A 424 28.83 -25.91 6.10
N SER A 425 29.83 -26.79 5.95
CA SER A 425 30.26 -27.33 4.65
C SER A 425 29.21 -28.14 3.88
N SER A 426 28.17 -28.64 4.54
CA SER A 426 27.11 -29.44 3.90
C SER A 426 25.94 -28.62 3.36
N PHE A 427 25.90 -27.30 3.58
CA PHE A 427 24.78 -26.46 3.17
C PHE A 427 25.07 -25.74 1.84
N SER A 428 24.03 -25.64 1.01
CA SER A 428 23.97 -24.90 -0.25
C SER A 428 22.69 -24.08 -0.31
N PHE A 429 22.60 -23.06 -1.17
CA PHE A 429 21.35 -22.32 -1.36
C PHE A 429 20.50 -22.92 -2.50
N PRO A 430 19.18 -23.08 -2.31
CA PRO A 430 18.46 -23.07 -1.03
C PRO A 430 18.83 -24.30 -0.18
N PRO A 431 18.83 -24.21 1.17
CA PRO A 431 19.20 -25.33 2.03
C PRO A 431 18.19 -26.47 1.93
N ALA A 432 18.68 -27.72 1.90
CA ALA A 432 17.83 -28.90 1.88
C ALA A 432 16.98 -29.06 3.16
N SER A 433 17.45 -28.52 4.30
CA SER A 433 16.72 -28.45 5.56
C SER A 433 17.08 -27.18 6.30
N VAL A 434 16.11 -26.25 6.39
CA VAL A 434 16.26 -25.02 7.17
C VAL A 434 16.43 -25.33 8.66
N ALA A 435 15.68 -26.29 9.20
CA ALA A 435 15.79 -26.68 10.61
C ALA A 435 17.18 -27.19 10.98
N ALA A 436 17.82 -27.98 10.09
CA ALA A 436 19.18 -28.44 10.31
C ALA A 436 20.19 -27.28 10.26
N LEU A 437 19.99 -26.33 9.32
CA LEU A 437 20.81 -25.13 9.24
C LEU A 437 20.67 -24.25 10.49
N GLU A 438 19.44 -23.97 10.93
CA GLU A 438 19.15 -23.18 12.14
C GLU A 438 19.83 -23.79 13.37
N TYR A 439 19.74 -25.11 13.53
CA TYR A 439 20.40 -25.84 14.61
C TYR A 439 21.93 -25.67 14.59
N GLU A 440 22.56 -25.76 13.42
CA GLU A 440 24.01 -25.55 13.30
C GLU A 440 24.42 -24.10 13.58
N LEU A 441 23.66 -23.13 13.08
CA LEU A 441 23.90 -21.70 13.31
C LEU A 441 23.71 -21.31 14.79
N GLU A 442 22.73 -21.87 15.49
CA GLU A 442 22.56 -21.69 16.93
C GLU A 442 23.80 -22.15 17.70
N ARG A 443 24.27 -23.37 17.44
CA ARG A 443 25.48 -23.87 18.11
C ARG A 443 26.73 -23.07 17.74
N ILE A 444 26.83 -22.55 16.52
CA ILE A 444 27.93 -21.66 16.14
C ILE A 444 27.88 -20.38 16.99
N ARG A 445 26.71 -19.75 17.15
CA ARG A 445 26.54 -18.56 18.00
C ARG A 445 26.85 -18.83 19.47
N ASP A 446 26.53 -20.04 19.96
CA ASP A 446 26.91 -20.46 21.31
C ASP A 446 28.44 -20.48 21.48
N LEU A 447 29.21 -20.94 20.47
CA LEU A 447 30.69 -20.91 20.53
C LEU A 447 31.25 -19.50 20.79
N PHE A 448 30.62 -18.45 20.25
CA PHE A 448 31.06 -17.06 20.47
C PHE A 448 30.69 -16.54 21.87
N THR A 449 29.54 -16.95 22.39
CA THR A 449 28.94 -16.37 23.60
C THR A 449 29.21 -17.17 24.87
N ASP A 450 29.72 -18.40 24.74
CA ASP A 450 30.20 -19.23 25.84
C ASP A 450 31.65 -18.88 26.20
N ASP A 451 31.82 -18.20 27.35
CA ASP A 451 33.12 -17.80 27.88
C ASP A 451 34.01 -18.99 28.29
N ASP A 452 33.45 -20.19 28.47
CA ASP A 452 34.23 -21.40 28.74
C ASP A 452 34.80 -22.04 27.47
N VAL A 453 34.25 -21.70 26.31
CA VAL A 453 34.67 -22.24 25.01
C VAL A 453 35.63 -21.30 24.29
N THR A 454 35.31 -20.01 24.23
CA THR A 454 36.15 -19.00 23.58
C THR A 454 36.51 -17.89 24.55
N ARG A 455 37.70 -17.30 24.44
CA ARG A 455 38.16 -16.20 25.31
C ARG A 455 38.93 -15.16 24.51
N PHE A 456 38.82 -13.89 24.90
CA PHE A 456 39.80 -12.90 24.45
C PHE A 456 41.13 -13.23 25.11
N SER A 457 42.21 -13.29 24.33
CA SER A 457 43.54 -13.42 24.93
C SER A 457 43.88 -12.14 25.71
N PRO A 458 44.73 -12.18 26.75
CA PRO A 458 45.10 -10.98 27.49
C PRO A 458 45.61 -9.83 26.60
N ALA A 459 46.34 -10.16 25.53
CA ALA A 459 46.82 -9.17 24.56
C ALA A 459 45.68 -8.53 23.73
N LEU A 460 44.60 -9.27 23.45
CA LEU A 460 43.41 -8.73 22.79
C LEU A 460 42.56 -7.90 23.76
N GLU A 461 42.44 -8.33 25.03
CA GLU A 461 41.75 -7.56 26.07
C GLU A 461 42.43 -6.19 26.26
N ASP A 462 43.75 -6.19 26.47
CA ASP A 462 44.55 -4.97 26.60
C ASP A 462 44.38 -4.05 25.39
N ALA A 463 44.36 -4.59 24.17
CA ALA A 463 44.21 -3.81 22.94
C ALA A 463 42.81 -3.18 22.82
N VAL A 464 41.75 -3.93 23.17
CA VAL A 464 40.37 -3.42 23.16
C VAL A 464 40.19 -2.33 24.22
N ILE A 465 40.64 -2.55 25.46
CA ILE A 465 40.55 -1.56 26.54
C ILE A 465 41.37 -0.32 26.20
N ALA A 466 42.59 -0.47 25.68
CA ALA A 466 43.41 0.67 25.26
C ALA A 466 42.73 1.51 24.18
N ALA A 467 42.04 0.89 23.22
CA ALA A 467 41.33 1.62 22.17
C ALA A 467 40.08 2.35 22.72
N LEU A 468 39.32 1.72 23.61
CA LEU A 468 38.11 2.31 24.21
C LEU A 468 38.41 3.39 25.27
N THR A 469 39.62 3.37 25.84
CA THR A 469 40.07 4.39 26.81
C THR A 469 40.97 5.47 26.19
N ASP A 470 41.12 5.46 24.86
CA ASP A 470 41.86 6.51 24.15
C ASP A 470 41.15 7.86 24.33
N PRO A 471 41.81 8.87 24.92
CA PRO A 471 41.22 10.19 25.15
C PRO A 471 40.77 10.91 23.87
N ALA A 472 41.23 10.48 22.69
CA ALA A 472 40.80 11.05 21.41
C ALA A 472 39.30 10.82 21.11
N TYR A 473 38.69 9.80 21.70
CA TYR A 473 37.26 9.47 21.50
C TYR A 473 36.35 9.93 22.64
N ASP A 474 36.92 10.28 23.80
CA ASP A 474 36.21 10.78 24.99
C ASP A 474 35.04 9.88 25.46
N PHE A 475 35.22 8.55 25.42
CA PHE A 475 34.21 7.63 25.91
C PHE A 475 34.11 7.67 27.45
N ASP A 476 32.98 8.12 27.97
CA ASP A 476 32.68 8.02 29.42
C ASP A 476 32.47 6.54 29.81
N PRO A 477 33.32 5.97 30.71
CA PRO A 477 33.20 4.57 31.12
C PRO A 477 31.87 4.21 31.76
N ASN A 478 31.16 5.18 32.35
CA ASN A 478 29.88 4.97 33.05
C ASN A 478 28.67 5.11 32.12
N ARG A 479 28.89 5.40 30.83
CA ARG A 479 27.83 5.47 29.83
C ARG A 479 27.96 4.27 28.88
N LYS A 480 26.82 3.66 28.55
CA LYS A 480 26.77 2.56 27.58
C LYS A 480 27.40 2.98 26.24
N ILE A 481 28.33 2.17 25.73
CA ILE A 481 28.95 2.30 24.40
C ILE A 481 28.21 1.35 23.44
N ARG A 482 27.88 1.80 22.24
CA ARG A 482 27.21 1.01 21.19
C ARG A 482 28.25 0.43 20.23
N PHE A 483 28.19 -0.88 20.04
CA PHE A 483 28.99 -1.66 19.10
C PHE A 483 28.08 -2.09 17.94
N ARG A 484 28.22 -1.43 16.78
CA ARG A 484 27.45 -1.70 15.56
C ARG A 484 28.22 -2.64 14.64
N SER A 485 27.57 -3.70 14.19
CA SER A 485 28.07 -4.63 13.18
C SER A 485 28.40 -3.92 11.86
N SER A 486 29.60 -4.11 11.32
CA SER A 486 30.04 -3.51 10.06
C SER A 486 30.74 -4.57 9.20
N THR A 487 30.05 -5.12 8.20
CA THR A 487 30.62 -6.16 7.31
C THR A 487 31.10 -5.54 6.00
N ASN A 488 32.01 -6.20 5.27
CA ASN A 488 32.51 -5.73 3.96
C ASN A 488 31.56 -6.02 2.77
N VAL A 489 30.48 -6.74 3.02
CA VAL A 489 29.44 -7.05 2.03
C VAL A 489 28.21 -6.14 2.19
N GLU A 490 27.99 -5.63 3.41
CA GLU A 490 26.95 -4.65 3.70
C GLU A 490 27.21 -3.32 2.97
N ASP A 491 26.13 -2.69 2.50
CA ASP A 491 26.14 -1.43 1.75
C ASP A 491 26.84 -1.51 0.37
N SER A 492 26.78 -2.68 -0.28
CA SER A 492 27.12 -2.83 -1.70
C SER A 492 25.89 -2.64 -2.60
N GLU A 493 26.12 -2.38 -3.88
CA GLU A 493 25.07 -2.06 -4.86
C GLU A 493 23.96 -3.11 -4.97
N HIS A 494 24.24 -4.38 -4.61
CA HIS A 494 23.25 -5.46 -4.67
C HIS A 494 23.12 -6.29 -3.38
N PHE A 495 23.66 -5.81 -2.25
CA PHE A 495 23.52 -6.48 -0.94
C PHE A 495 23.26 -5.46 0.18
N SER A 496 22.08 -5.56 0.80
CA SER A 496 21.73 -4.79 2.00
C SER A 496 21.94 -5.63 3.26
N GLY A 497 22.60 -5.06 4.27
CA GLY A 497 22.72 -5.66 5.59
C GLY A 497 21.58 -5.30 6.57
N ALA A 498 20.56 -4.57 6.10
CA ALA A 498 19.42 -4.15 6.91
C ALA A 498 18.73 -5.35 7.59
N GLY A 499 18.63 -5.33 8.92
CA GLY A 499 17.98 -6.39 9.68
C GLY A 499 18.68 -7.75 9.64
N LEU A 500 19.90 -7.85 9.09
CA LEU A 500 20.64 -9.12 9.05
C LEU A 500 21.53 -9.33 10.29
N TYR A 501 22.14 -8.26 10.78
CA TYR A 501 23.14 -8.28 11.85
C TYR A 501 22.69 -7.46 13.07
N ASP A 502 23.14 -7.87 14.25
CA ASP A 502 22.75 -7.25 15.51
C ASP A 502 23.82 -6.29 16.03
N SER A 503 23.38 -5.24 16.70
CA SER A 503 24.24 -4.29 17.40
C SER A 503 23.93 -4.31 18.90
N TYR A 504 24.97 -4.27 19.73
CA TYR A 504 24.82 -4.39 21.18
C TYR A 504 25.49 -3.21 21.90
N SER A 505 25.01 -2.90 23.10
CA SER A 505 25.66 -1.94 23.98
C SER A 505 26.38 -2.64 25.13
N GLY A 506 27.54 -2.09 25.51
CA GLY A 506 28.36 -2.56 26.62
C GLY A 506 28.73 -1.43 27.59
N CYS A 507 28.97 -1.77 28.84
CA CYS A 507 29.44 -0.86 29.88
C CYS A 507 30.95 -1.03 30.07
N LEU A 508 31.73 0.01 29.79
CA LEU A 508 33.19 -0.06 29.92
C LEU A 508 33.61 -0.11 31.40
N ALA A 509 32.89 0.55 32.30
CA ALA A 509 33.19 0.53 33.72
C ALA A 509 33.08 -0.87 34.37
N ASP A 510 32.24 -1.75 33.83
CA ASP A 510 32.09 -3.15 34.30
C ASP A 510 33.33 -4.01 33.96
N ASP A 511 34.13 -3.65 32.96
CA ASP A 511 35.38 -4.36 32.65
C ASP A 511 36.63 -3.67 33.26
N LEU A 512 36.42 -2.59 34.02
CA LEU A 512 37.49 -1.79 34.64
C LEU A 512 37.50 -1.86 36.17
N ASP A 513 36.53 -2.50 36.81
CA ASP A 513 36.33 -2.43 38.26
C ASP A 513 36.79 -3.65 39.07
N ASP A 514 37.56 -4.54 38.44
CA ASP A 514 38.22 -5.71 39.03
C ASP A 514 37.28 -6.73 39.69
N ASP A 515 35.97 -6.66 39.43
CA ASP A 515 35.01 -7.67 39.85
C ASP A 515 34.14 -8.17 38.68
N GLY A 516 33.37 -9.22 38.94
CA GLY A 516 32.47 -9.85 37.96
C GLY A 516 31.03 -9.88 38.46
N SER A 517 30.74 -9.04 39.46
CA SER A 517 29.54 -9.03 40.28
C SER A 517 28.71 -7.79 39.97
N GLY A 518 27.56 -8.01 39.32
CA GLY A 518 26.60 -6.94 39.07
C GLY A 518 26.07 -6.24 40.34
N PRO A 519 25.32 -5.14 40.17
CA PRO A 519 24.66 -4.73 38.92
C PRO A 519 25.58 -3.99 37.95
N CYS A 520 25.18 -3.92 36.68
CA CYS A 520 25.84 -3.11 35.65
C CYS A 520 25.97 -1.65 36.09
N ARG A 521 27.17 -1.07 35.98
CA ARG A 521 27.45 0.31 36.40
C ARG A 521 26.78 1.36 35.53
N CYS A 522 26.62 1.05 34.25
CA CYS A 522 25.95 1.92 33.30
C CYS A 522 24.41 1.76 33.33
N ASP A 523 23.89 0.75 34.05
CA ASP A 523 22.46 0.47 34.19
C ASP A 523 22.18 -0.34 35.46
N PRO A 524 21.94 0.33 36.60
CA PRO A 524 21.71 -0.36 37.87
C PRO A 524 20.48 -1.27 37.90
N ALA A 525 19.57 -1.19 36.92
CA ALA A 525 18.42 -2.10 36.81
C ALA A 525 18.85 -3.50 36.33
N GLU A 526 20.00 -3.60 35.65
CA GLU A 526 20.58 -4.85 35.19
C GLU A 526 21.39 -5.52 36.30
N SER A 527 20.81 -6.56 36.91
CA SER A 527 21.42 -7.30 38.03
C SER A 527 22.78 -7.96 37.74
N LYS A 528 23.18 -8.05 36.48
CA LYS A 528 24.46 -8.61 36.02
C LYS A 528 25.21 -7.55 35.24
N GLU A 529 26.53 -7.61 35.29
CA GLU A 529 27.40 -6.82 34.43
C GLU A 529 27.07 -7.02 32.95
N ARG A 530 27.28 -5.95 32.19
CA ARG A 530 27.03 -5.86 30.76
C ARG A 530 28.29 -5.31 30.07
N GLY A 531 29.45 -5.87 30.37
CA GLY A 531 30.75 -5.47 29.82
C GLY A 531 30.84 -5.41 28.28
N VAL A 532 31.83 -4.68 27.78
CA VAL A 532 32.14 -4.46 26.36
C VAL A 532 32.56 -5.74 25.65
N PHE A 533 33.28 -6.66 26.30
CA PHE A 533 33.66 -7.94 25.69
C PHE A 533 32.45 -8.83 25.39
N ARG A 534 31.47 -8.84 26.30
CA ARG A 534 30.18 -9.48 26.08
C ARG A 534 29.47 -8.85 24.87
N ALA A 535 29.47 -7.53 24.75
CA ALA A 535 28.85 -6.86 23.60
C ALA A 535 29.53 -7.25 22.27
N ILE A 536 30.87 -7.23 22.21
CA ILE A 536 31.66 -7.61 21.03
C ILE A 536 31.37 -9.07 20.61
N ARG A 537 31.34 -10.02 21.56
CA ARG A 537 31.00 -11.43 21.27
C ARG A 537 29.64 -11.57 20.62
N LYS A 538 28.63 -10.84 21.10
CA LYS A 538 27.28 -10.91 20.55
C LYS A 538 27.21 -10.29 19.16
N VAL A 539 27.95 -9.21 18.89
CA VAL A 539 28.11 -8.66 17.53
C VAL A 539 28.74 -9.69 16.60
N PHE A 540 29.84 -10.34 17.03
CA PHE A 540 30.49 -11.41 16.28
C PHE A 540 29.57 -12.61 16.02
N ALA A 541 28.82 -13.06 17.04
CA ALA A 541 27.83 -14.13 16.90
C ALA A 541 26.75 -13.78 15.86
N SER A 542 26.31 -12.51 15.81
CA SER A 542 25.28 -12.06 14.86
C SER A 542 25.67 -12.23 13.39
N PHE A 543 26.97 -12.36 13.07
CA PHE A 543 27.45 -12.72 11.74
C PHE A 543 26.86 -14.06 11.24
N TYR A 544 26.47 -14.95 12.17
CA TYR A 544 25.85 -16.25 11.92
C TYR A 544 24.35 -16.25 12.23
N ASN A 545 23.70 -15.09 12.22
CA ASN A 545 22.24 -15.04 12.21
C ASN A 545 21.68 -15.71 10.95
N LYS A 546 20.53 -16.37 11.09
CA LYS A 546 19.91 -17.17 10.02
C LYS A 546 19.80 -16.42 8.71
N ASN A 547 19.14 -15.26 8.73
CA ASN A 547 18.88 -14.47 7.53
C ASN A 547 20.19 -13.90 6.95
N ALA A 548 21.15 -13.51 7.81
CA ALA A 548 22.48 -13.08 7.37
C ALA A 548 23.23 -14.18 6.61
N TYR A 549 23.29 -15.39 7.17
CA TYR A 549 23.98 -16.51 6.54
C TYR A 549 23.27 -16.97 5.26
N LEU A 550 21.94 -17.07 5.26
CA LEU A 550 21.16 -17.42 4.07
C LEU A 550 21.40 -16.45 2.92
N GLU A 551 21.49 -15.15 3.21
CA GLU A 551 21.74 -14.14 2.18
C GLU A 551 23.16 -14.27 1.61
N ARG A 552 24.18 -14.46 2.47
CA ARG A 552 25.54 -14.74 1.96
C ARG A 552 25.60 -16.03 1.13
N LEU A 553 24.89 -17.07 1.55
CA LEU A 553 24.80 -18.35 0.84
C LEU A 553 24.09 -18.21 -0.52
N ARG A 554 23.05 -17.35 -0.61
CA ARG A 554 22.31 -17.03 -1.84
C ARG A 554 23.21 -16.42 -2.91
N HIS A 555 24.12 -15.54 -2.50
CA HIS A 555 25.11 -14.92 -3.37
C HIS A 555 26.38 -15.75 -3.58
N GLY A 556 26.44 -16.97 -3.03
CA GLY A 556 27.60 -17.84 -3.15
C GLY A 556 28.88 -17.28 -2.52
N LEU A 557 28.76 -16.40 -1.52
CA LEU A 557 29.90 -15.77 -0.87
C LEU A 557 30.64 -16.78 0.01
N SER A 558 31.96 -16.79 -0.11
CA SER A 558 32.82 -17.64 0.71
C SER A 558 33.17 -16.97 2.03
N GLU A 559 33.14 -17.72 3.13
CA GLU A 559 33.37 -17.22 4.51
C GLU A 559 34.79 -16.66 4.75
N ASP A 560 35.75 -16.92 3.85
CA ASP A 560 37.10 -16.34 3.88
C ASP A 560 37.17 -14.95 3.22
N GLN A 561 36.19 -14.58 2.40
CA GLN A 561 36.12 -13.28 1.72
C GLN A 561 35.38 -12.22 2.53
N VAL A 562 34.65 -12.62 3.57
CA VAL A 562 33.78 -11.77 4.38
C VAL A 562 34.16 -11.78 5.86
N GLY A 563 33.80 -10.73 6.59
CA GLY A 563 34.07 -10.64 8.03
C GLY A 563 33.20 -9.63 8.75
N MET A 564 33.39 -9.55 10.08
CA MET A 564 32.67 -8.64 10.96
C MET A 564 33.62 -7.66 11.65
N ALA A 565 33.64 -6.42 11.18
CA ALA A 565 34.24 -5.29 11.86
C ALA A 565 33.18 -4.60 12.73
N ILE A 566 33.58 -3.63 13.54
CA ILE A 566 32.67 -3.01 14.52
C ILE A 566 32.83 -1.50 14.52
N LEU A 567 31.76 -0.78 14.21
CA LEU A 567 31.65 0.67 14.42
C LEU A 567 31.26 0.94 15.88
N VAL A 568 31.96 1.85 16.55
CA VAL A 568 31.81 2.13 17.98
C VAL A 568 31.56 3.61 18.23
N HIS A 569 30.47 3.92 18.91
CA HIS A 569 30.10 5.28 19.35
C HIS A 569 29.27 5.18 20.65
N HIS A 570 28.99 6.30 21.33
CA HIS A 570 28.12 6.25 22.51
C HIS A 570 26.70 5.82 22.15
N SER A 571 26.06 5.06 23.04
CA SER A 571 24.65 4.71 22.87
C SER A 571 23.72 5.90 23.11
N TYR A 572 22.50 5.79 22.62
CA TYR A 572 21.39 6.71 22.85
C TYR A 572 20.42 5.95 23.74
N PRO A 573 20.38 6.25 25.05
CA PRO A 573 19.41 5.64 25.96
C PRO A 573 18.00 6.01 25.57
N ASP A 574 17.07 5.06 25.67
CA ASP A 574 15.67 5.24 25.27
C ASP A 574 15.00 6.43 25.99
N GLU A 575 15.42 6.70 27.24
CA GLU A 575 14.85 7.77 28.08
C GLU A 575 15.13 9.19 27.55
N ILE A 576 16.12 9.34 26.67
CA ILE A 576 16.49 10.63 26.08
C ILE A 576 16.18 10.71 24.59
N GLU A 577 15.62 9.67 23.97
CA GLU A 577 15.19 9.75 22.58
C GLU A 577 13.86 10.50 22.50
N LEU A 578 13.84 11.62 21.77
CA LEU A 578 12.63 12.38 21.47
C LEU A 578 11.97 11.86 20.20
N ALA A 579 12.77 11.41 19.24
CA ALA A 579 12.30 10.80 18.01
C ALA A 579 13.34 9.83 17.44
N ASN A 580 12.85 8.82 16.74
CA ASN A 580 13.63 7.85 15.99
C ASN A 580 13.13 7.84 14.54
N GLY A 581 14.01 7.82 13.55
CA GLY A 581 13.63 8.05 12.16
C GLY A 581 14.53 7.39 11.12
N VAL A 582 13.96 7.10 9.96
CA VAL A 582 14.68 6.73 8.74
C VAL A 582 14.25 7.63 7.59
N ALA A 583 15.15 7.89 6.64
CA ALA A 583 14.85 8.72 5.48
C ALA A 583 15.46 8.13 4.20
N VAL A 584 14.68 8.12 3.12
CA VAL A 584 15.15 7.76 1.79
C VAL A 584 15.25 9.04 0.96
N LEU A 585 16.43 9.31 0.43
CA LEU A 585 16.73 10.45 -0.43
C LEU A 585 16.97 9.94 -1.86
N GLU A 586 16.19 10.42 -2.82
CA GLU A 586 16.46 10.24 -4.24
C GLU A 586 17.23 11.45 -4.76
N TYR A 587 18.44 11.19 -5.28
CA TYR A 587 19.39 12.23 -5.62
C TYR A 587 19.17 12.71 -7.05
N GLY A 588 18.74 13.96 -7.21
CA GLY A 588 18.36 14.53 -8.51
C GLY A 588 19.30 15.63 -9.00
N THR A 589 19.28 15.87 -10.32
CA THR A 589 20.09 16.91 -10.97
C THR A 589 19.75 18.33 -10.53
N TYR A 590 18.49 18.60 -10.19
CA TYR A 590 17.99 19.94 -9.84
C TYR A 590 17.67 20.11 -8.35
N GLY A 591 17.93 19.07 -7.56
CA GLY A 591 17.51 18.94 -6.17
C GLY A 591 17.10 17.50 -5.85
N SER A 592 17.01 17.20 -4.56
CA SER A 592 16.69 15.87 -4.05
C SER A 592 15.24 15.79 -3.59
N THR A 593 14.61 14.63 -3.72
CA THR A 593 13.35 14.30 -3.04
C THR A 593 13.66 13.40 -1.86
N ILE A 594 13.02 13.64 -0.71
CA ILE A 594 13.32 12.93 0.54
C ILE A 594 12.00 12.47 1.16
N GLU A 595 11.92 11.19 1.52
CA GLU A 595 10.81 10.62 2.27
C GLU A 595 11.29 10.26 3.68
N PHE A 596 10.73 10.94 4.68
CA PHE A 596 10.99 10.71 6.11
C PHE A 596 9.94 9.78 6.69
N VAL A 597 10.35 8.83 7.51
CA VAL A 597 9.46 8.05 8.37
C VAL A 597 9.96 8.15 9.81
N THR A 598 9.12 8.71 10.69
CA THR A 598 9.52 9.08 12.06
C THR A 598 8.54 8.51 13.09
N GLN A 599 9.08 8.03 14.21
CA GLN A 599 8.33 7.66 15.41
C GLN A 599 8.74 8.51 16.61
N ALA A 600 7.78 8.81 17.48
CA ALA A 600 8.02 9.52 18.73
C ALA A 600 8.75 8.61 19.74
N GLY A 601 9.68 9.18 20.48
CA GLY A 601 10.49 8.46 21.45
C GLY A 601 11.48 7.48 20.82
N ALA A 602 11.83 6.44 21.58
CA ALA A 602 12.69 5.33 21.14
C ALA A 602 11.94 4.25 20.33
N VAL A 603 10.67 4.50 19.97
CA VAL A 603 9.85 3.51 19.25
C VAL A 603 10.49 3.19 17.90
N SER A 604 10.53 1.91 17.58
CA SER A 604 11.12 1.43 16.33
C SER A 604 10.28 1.87 15.13
N VAL A 605 10.92 2.55 14.18
CA VAL A 605 10.34 2.86 12.86
C VAL A 605 10.39 1.66 11.93
N ALA A 606 11.47 0.89 12.06
CA ALA A 606 11.81 -0.20 11.17
C ALA A 606 11.02 -1.47 11.53
N ASN A 607 10.70 -1.67 12.82
CA ASN A 607 9.84 -2.73 13.34
C ASN A 607 8.85 -2.17 14.36
N PRO A 608 7.87 -1.36 13.94
CA PRO A 608 6.85 -0.85 14.85
C PRO A 608 6.02 -2.01 15.40
N GLU A 609 5.58 -1.91 16.66
CA GLU A 609 4.58 -2.85 17.17
C GLU A 609 3.31 -2.79 16.29
N PRO A 610 2.63 -3.93 16.03
CA PRO A 610 1.49 -3.96 15.14
C PRO A 610 0.45 -2.91 15.52
N GLY A 611 0.08 -2.01 14.59
CA GLY A 611 -0.89 -0.94 14.83
C GLY A 611 -0.29 0.42 15.21
N LEU A 612 1.03 0.53 15.38
CA LEU A 612 1.71 1.83 15.41
C LEU A 612 1.88 2.36 13.98
N ILE A 613 1.42 3.59 13.77
CA ILE A 613 1.50 4.31 12.50
C ILE A 613 2.62 5.33 12.65
N PRO A 614 3.74 5.21 11.92
CA PRO A 614 4.75 6.25 11.91
C PRO A 614 4.27 7.45 11.10
N GLU A 615 4.83 8.61 11.44
CA GLU A 615 4.70 9.83 10.66
C GLU A 615 5.50 9.71 9.37
N GLU A 616 4.88 10.04 8.24
CA GLU A 616 5.51 10.10 6.92
C GLU A 616 5.50 11.56 6.44
N VAL A 617 6.67 12.10 6.12
CA VAL A 617 6.83 13.48 5.62
C VAL A 617 7.69 13.44 4.38
N SER A 618 7.25 14.08 3.30
CA SER A 618 8.07 14.27 2.11
C SER A 618 8.73 15.65 2.11
N ALA A 619 9.91 15.74 1.51
CA ALA A 619 10.59 17.00 1.27
C ALA A 619 11.20 17.07 -0.13
N SER A 620 11.35 18.29 -0.62
CA SER A 620 12.05 18.58 -1.87
C SER A 620 13.06 19.71 -1.63
N THR A 621 14.31 19.46 -2.01
CA THR A 621 15.40 20.45 -1.96
C THR A 621 15.65 21.03 -3.34
N SER A 622 16.45 22.10 -3.41
CA SER A 622 16.92 22.70 -4.67
C SER A 622 18.45 22.72 -4.66
N SER A 623 19.07 22.34 -5.77
CA SER A 623 20.54 22.40 -5.90
C SER A 623 21.09 23.83 -5.91
N ASP A 624 20.27 24.80 -6.36
CA ASP A 624 20.71 26.16 -6.67
C ASP A 624 20.30 27.19 -5.59
N SER A 625 19.60 26.74 -4.54
CA SER A 625 19.11 27.62 -3.48
C SER A 625 18.87 26.90 -2.16
N ASP A 626 18.77 27.66 -1.08
CA ASP A 626 18.38 27.15 0.25
C ASP A 626 16.89 26.77 0.36
N PHE A 627 16.20 26.53 -0.75
CA PHE A 627 14.79 26.19 -0.76
C PHE A 627 14.57 24.75 -0.29
N VAL A 628 13.68 24.57 0.69
CA VAL A 628 13.17 23.28 1.12
C VAL A 628 11.66 23.37 1.25
N TYR A 629 10.95 22.53 0.52
CA TYR A 629 9.51 22.33 0.68
C TYR A 629 9.29 21.03 1.45
N VAL A 630 8.41 21.04 2.46
CA VAL A 630 8.04 19.84 3.24
C VAL A 630 6.53 19.67 3.24
N ARG A 631 6.08 18.42 3.25
CA ARG A 631 4.66 18.07 3.30
C ARG A 631 4.46 16.82 4.14
N VAL A 632 3.55 16.87 5.11
CA VAL A 632 3.12 15.65 5.82
C VAL A 632 2.30 14.77 4.88
N GLY A 633 2.78 13.56 4.65
CA GLY A 633 2.07 12.49 3.96
C GLY A 633 1.13 11.73 4.88
N ARG A 634 1.56 11.41 6.10
CA ARG A 634 0.76 10.71 7.11
C ARG A 634 1.19 11.12 8.52
N TYR A 635 0.24 11.38 9.42
CA TYR A 635 0.56 11.66 10.83
C TYR A 635 0.80 10.38 11.62
N SER A 636 1.65 10.46 12.65
CA SER A 636 1.83 9.35 13.60
C SER A 636 0.62 9.24 14.53
N ASN A 637 0.29 8.01 14.95
CA ASN A 637 -0.69 7.79 16.02
C ASN A 637 -0.07 7.81 17.44
N LEU A 638 1.25 8.01 17.56
CA LEU A 638 1.94 8.19 18.84
C LEU A 638 1.95 9.65 19.32
N VAL A 639 1.54 10.58 18.46
CA VAL A 639 1.40 11.99 18.81
C VAL A 639 -0.06 12.40 18.70
N PRO A 640 -0.53 13.37 19.51
CA PRO A 640 -1.87 13.92 19.39
C PRO A 640 -2.20 14.30 17.94
N LEU A 641 -3.40 13.97 17.50
CA LEU A 641 -3.84 14.13 16.11
C LEU A 641 -3.61 15.59 15.61
N GLY A 642 -2.87 15.77 14.52
CA GLY A 642 -2.48 17.10 14.01
C GLY A 642 -1.12 17.62 14.52
N GLN A 643 -0.47 16.93 15.47
CA GLN A 643 0.96 17.13 15.75
C GLN A 643 1.81 16.35 14.76
N THR A 644 3.06 16.79 14.68
CA THR A 644 4.16 16.05 14.08
C THR A 644 5.14 15.57 15.14
N VAL A 645 5.86 14.51 14.84
CA VAL A 645 6.86 13.91 15.72
C VAL A 645 8.07 14.84 15.91
N LEU A 646 8.55 15.45 14.82
CA LEU A 646 9.54 16.54 14.89
C LEU A 646 8.83 17.90 14.93
N ALA A 647 9.54 18.96 15.32
CA ALA A 647 8.96 20.31 15.36
C ALA A 647 8.66 20.80 13.93
N TRP A 648 7.38 21.01 13.63
CA TRP A 648 6.92 21.47 12.32
C TRP A 648 7.16 22.97 12.11
N GLU A 649 7.67 23.44 10.97
CA GLU A 649 8.31 22.72 9.85
C GLU A 649 9.85 22.72 9.94
N ASP A 650 10.40 23.39 10.97
CA ASP A 650 11.82 23.75 11.05
C ASP A 650 12.74 22.55 11.19
N ASP A 651 12.38 21.54 11.98
CA ASP A 651 13.22 20.35 12.15
C ASP A 651 13.33 19.54 10.86
N TYR A 652 12.22 19.37 10.14
CA TYR A 652 12.21 18.66 8.86
C TYR A 652 13.04 19.38 7.82
N LYS A 653 12.95 20.72 7.77
CA LYS A 653 13.78 21.53 6.87
C LYS A 653 15.27 21.45 7.25
N ALA A 654 15.59 21.47 8.53
CA ALA A 654 16.96 21.33 9.01
C ALA A 654 17.53 19.94 8.67
N LEU A 655 16.75 18.89 8.90
CA LEU A 655 17.11 17.51 8.59
C LEU A 655 17.31 17.31 7.08
N ALA A 656 16.39 17.79 6.24
CA ALA A 656 16.52 17.72 4.78
C ALA A 656 17.86 18.31 4.29
N ARG A 657 18.28 19.46 4.83
CA ARG A 657 19.59 20.06 4.51
C ARG A 657 20.77 19.24 5.01
N LEU A 658 20.65 18.58 6.17
CA LEU A 658 21.69 17.68 6.69
C LEU A 658 21.88 16.49 5.74
N LEU A 659 20.79 15.87 5.31
CA LEU A 659 20.83 14.70 4.42
C LEU A 659 21.34 15.06 3.02
N ASP A 660 20.92 16.20 2.47
CA ASP A 660 21.37 16.68 1.16
C ASP A 660 22.88 16.98 1.14
N ARG A 661 23.41 17.58 2.24
CA ARG A 661 24.87 17.76 2.41
C ARG A 661 25.61 16.42 2.50
N ALA A 662 25.06 15.45 3.23
CA ALA A 662 25.64 14.13 3.35
C ALA A 662 25.63 13.37 2.01
N ALA A 663 24.57 13.51 1.22
CA ALA A 663 24.46 12.96 -0.12
C ALA A 663 25.49 13.57 -1.09
N ALA A 664 25.66 14.90 -1.06
CA ALA A 664 26.70 15.57 -1.85
C ALA A 664 28.11 15.12 -1.45
N GLN A 665 28.37 14.89 -0.15
CA GLN A 665 29.66 14.35 0.31
C GLN A 665 29.85 12.89 -0.13
N PHE A 666 28.78 12.08 -0.13
CA PHE A 666 28.82 10.71 -0.64
C PHE A 666 29.28 10.67 -2.11
N VAL A 667 28.75 11.57 -2.96
CA VAL A 667 29.17 11.69 -4.36
C VAL A 667 30.66 12.05 -4.47
N GLN A 668 31.14 12.98 -3.64
CA GLN A 668 32.54 13.38 -3.62
C GLN A 668 33.48 12.25 -3.20
N ASP A 669 33.12 11.52 -2.13
CA ASP A 669 33.98 10.50 -1.53
C ASP A 669 34.01 9.21 -2.38
N THR A 670 32.89 8.86 -3.01
CA THR A 670 32.76 7.63 -3.80
C THR A 670 33.00 7.82 -5.30
N GLY A 671 32.89 9.05 -5.81
CA GLY A 671 32.93 9.37 -7.23
C GLY A 671 31.72 8.85 -8.02
N ARG A 672 30.66 8.40 -7.35
CA ARG A 672 29.45 7.84 -7.95
C ARG A 672 28.23 8.71 -7.61
N THR A 673 27.31 8.84 -8.56
CA THR A 673 26.00 9.47 -8.31
C THR A 673 25.02 8.39 -7.90
N PRO A 674 24.56 8.35 -6.62
CA PRO A 674 23.63 7.32 -6.17
C PRO A 674 22.24 7.58 -6.76
N HIS A 675 21.48 6.52 -7.02
CA HIS A 675 20.05 6.67 -7.35
C HIS A 675 19.25 7.04 -6.09
N LYS A 676 19.42 6.27 -5.01
CA LYS A 676 18.80 6.50 -3.70
C LYS A 676 19.77 6.26 -2.55
N LEU A 677 19.67 7.07 -1.50
CA LEU A 677 20.40 6.94 -0.25
C LEU A 677 19.44 6.75 0.92
N ASP A 678 19.74 5.80 1.81
CA ASP A 678 19.01 5.55 3.04
C ASP A 678 19.80 6.08 4.26
N PHE A 679 19.08 6.73 5.17
CA PHE A 679 19.62 7.39 6.35
C PHE A 679 18.87 6.95 7.61
N GLU A 680 19.61 6.76 8.71
CA GLU A 680 19.04 6.64 10.05
C GLU A 680 19.31 7.94 10.84
N TYR A 681 18.30 8.47 11.53
CA TYR A 681 18.43 9.65 12.36
C TYR A 681 17.66 9.54 13.68
N LYS A 682 18.00 10.41 14.62
CA LYS A 682 17.32 10.58 15.91
C LYS A 682 17.20 12.05 16.27
N LYS A 683 16.27 12.37 17.18
CA LYS A 683 16.25 13.63 17.92
C LYS A 683 16.44 13.34 19.40
N ILE A 684 17.37 14.02 20.07
CA ILE A 684 17.84 13.64 21.41
C ILE A 684 17.61 14.76 22.44
N ALA A 685 17.14 14.40 23.63
CA ALA A 685 16.98 15.27 24.80
C ALA A 685 18.29 15.37 25.62
N PRO A 686 18.46 16.42 26.44
CA PRO A 686 17.59 17.59 26.58
C PRO A 686 17.87 18.67 25.54
N THR A 687 18.89 18.52 24.69
CA THR A 687 19.35 19.54 23.74
C THR A 687 18.39 19.74 22.58
N GLY A 688 17.58 18.73 22.24
CA GLY A 688 16.71 18.74 21.07
C GLY A 688 17.46 18.56 19.75
N GLU A 689 18.69 18.05 19.80
CA GLU A 689 19.59 17.95 18.64
C GLU A 689 19.18 16.82 17.69
N LEU A 690 19.25 17.09 16.38
CA LEU A 690 19.13 16.10 15.32
C LEU A 690 20.47 15.40 15.12
N VAL A 691 20.47 14.07 15.14
CA VAL A 691 21.67 13.25 14.96
C VAL A 691 21.45 12.26 13.81
N VAL A 692 22.32 12.27 12.81
CA VAL A 692 22.33 11.30 11.71
C VAL A 692 23.39 10.25 12.00
N LYS A 693 23.02 8.97 11.88
CA LYS A 693 23.79 7.84 12.42
C LYS A 693 24.18 6.80 11.38
N GLN A 694 23.60 6.89 10.19
CA GLN A 694 23.90 6.00 9.09
C GLN A 694 23.59 6.69 7.77
N ILE A 695 24.40 6.37 6.76
CA ILE A 695 24.16 6.68 5.35
C ILE A 695 24.57 5.42 4.57
N ARG A 696 23.75 5.04 3.59
CA ARG A 696 24.09 3.96 2.65
C ARG A 696 23.34 4.14 1.34
N GLU A 697 23.90 3.56 0.29
CA GLU A 697 23.24 3.45 -1.00
C GLU A 697 22.17 2.34 -0.96
N VAL A 698 20.98 2.64 -1.48
CA VAL A 698 19.91 1.64 -1.60
C VAL A 698 20.19 0.80 -2.84
N PRO A 699 20.24 -0.54 -2.72
CA PRO A 699 20.38 -1.41 -3.88
C PRO A 699 19.27 -1.15 -4.90
N HIS A 700 19.64 -1.06 -6.18
CA HIS A 700 18.71 -0.96 -7.30
C HIS A 700 19.03 -2.08 -8.30
N SER A 701 18.02 -2.74 -8.86
CA SER A 701 18.22 -3.59 -10.04
C SER A 701 18.64 -2.67 -11.19
N SER A 702 19.65 -3.02 -11.99
CA SER A 702 20.07 -2.17 -13.10
C SER A 702 18.87 -1.67 -13.91
N ASP A 703 18.93 -0.41 -14.39
CA ASP A 703 17.95 0.22 -15.30
C ASP A 703 17.85 -0.49 -16.67
N ASP A 704 18.29 -1.75 -16.75
CA ASP A 704 18.25 -2.55 -17.93
C ASP A 704 16.79 -2.91 -18.21
N ARG A 705 16.23 -2.26 -19.24
CA ARG A 705 14.96 -2.63 -19.86
C ARG A 705 14.85 -4.15 -19.92
N ALA A 706 13.69 -4.70 -19.57
CA ALA A 706 13.51 -6.15 -19.59
C ALA A 706 13.90 -6.71 -20.97
N GLU A 707 15.00 -7.48 -21.01
CA GLU A 707 15.54 -8.03 -22.25
C GLU A 707 14.58 -9.01 -22.93
N ARG A 708 13.48 -9.42 -22.29
CA ARG A 708 12.35 -10.18 -22.86
C ARG A 708 11.08 -9.93 -22.02
N ARG A 709 9.91 -9.88 -22.67
CA ARG A 709 8.60 -9.88 -21.99
C ARG A 709 7.98 -11.27 -21.98
N PHE A 710 7.29 -11.59 -20.88
CA PHE A 710 6.60 -12.84 -20.61
C PHE A 710 5.12 -12.55 -20.39
N LEU A 711 4.23 -13.15 -21.19
CA LEU A 711 2.81 -13.11 -20.91
C LEU A 711 2.49 -14.17 -19.85
N ALA A 712 2.08 -13.74 -18.66
CA ALA A 712 1.40 -14.60 -17.71
C ALA A 712 0.02 -14.92 -18.30
N GLY A 713 -0.21 -16.19 -18.61
CA GLY A 713 -1.46 -16.65 -19.20
C GLY A 713 -2.66 -16.51 -18.26
N GLY A 714 -3.70 -17.26 -18.54
CA GLY A 714 -4.95 -17.23 -17.78
C GLY A 714 -6.12 -16.86 -18.68
N SER A 715 -7.15 -16.26 -18.09
CA SER A 715 -8.39 -15.93 -18.80
C SER A 715 -8.81 -14.49 -18.58
N ILE A 716 -9.39 -13.88 -19.61
CA ILE A 716 -10.01 -12.55 -19.53
C ILE A 716 -11.42 -12.60 -20.12
N ARG A 717 -12.33 -11.82 -19.54
CA ARG A 717 -13.68 -11.59 -20.08
C ARG A 717 -13.74 -10.19 -20.65
N LEU A 718 -14.29 -10.07 -21.85
CA LEU A 718 -14.43 -8.80 -22.54
C LEU A 718 -15.84 -8.64 -23.10
N SER A 719 -16.30 -7.39 -23.21
CA SER A 719 -17.50 -7.01 -23.94
C SER A 719 -17.23 -5.73 -24.72
N VAL A 720 -18.10 -5.40 -25.67
CA VAL A 720 -18.02 -4.12 -26.37
C VAL A 720 -18.12 -2.96 -25.38
N LEU A 721 -17.13 -2.06 -25.43
CA LEU A 721 -17.13 -0.84 -24.62
C LEU A 721 -18.26 0.08 -25.08
N GLN A 722 -19.18 0.38 -24.17
CA GLN A 722 -20.23 1.39 -24.38
C GLN A 722 -19.72 2.75 -23.88
N GLY A 723 -18.77 3.31 -24.64
CA GLY A 723 -18.01 4.52 -24.32
C GLY A 723 -17.70 5.35 -25.56
N GLU A 724 -16.83 6.35 -25.41
CA GLU A 724 -16.43 7.23 -26.51
C GLU A 724 -15.74 6.43 -27.65
N HIS A 725 -15.70 7.00 -28.87
CA HIS A 725 -14.95 6.48 -30.03
C HIS A 725 -15.54 5.30 -30.81
N ALA A 726 -16.79 4.86 -30.55
CA ALA A 726 -17.48 3.88 -31.38
C ALA A 726 -18.70 4.49 -32.11
N PRO A 727 -18.92 4.21 -33.41
CA PRO A 727 -20.17 4.56 -34.08
C PRO A 727 -21.34 3.79 -33.46
N ILE A 728 -22.43 4.47 -33.09
CA ILE A 728 -23.52 3.89 -32.28
C ILE A 728 -24.16 2.64 -32.92
N PHE A 729 -24.31 2.62 -34.25
CA PHE A 729 -24.86 1.46 -34.96
C PHE A 729 -23.91 0.27 -34.95
N GLY A 730 -22.61 0.49 -35.20
CA GLY A 730 -21.58 -0.53 -35.09
C GLY A 730 -21.44 -1.05 -33.66
N ALA A 731 -21.43 -0.15 -32.66
CA ALA A 731 -21.39 -0.49 -31.24
C ALA A 731 -22.55 -1.42 -30.83
N HIS A 732 -23.76 -1.15 -31.31
CA HIS A 732 -24.91 -2.02 -31.04
C HIS A 732 -24.85 -3.35 -31.80
N ARG A 733 -24.56 -3.31 -33.10
CA ARG A 733 -24.53 -4.49 -33.97
C ARG A 733 -23.44 -5.48 -33.58
N LEU A 734 -22.31 -4.99 -33.10
CA LEU A 734 -21.15 -5.80 -32.70
C LEU A 734 -21.16 -6.22 -31.23
N LYS A 735 -22.21 -5.89 -30.46
CA LYS A 735 -22.34 -6.36 -29.07
C LYS A 735 -22.09 -7.84 -28.97
N SER A 736 -21.15 -8.18 -28.10
CA SER A 736 -20.65 -9.52 -27.97
C SER A 736 -20.02 -9.75 -26.60
N ASP A 737 -20.09 -10.99 -26.16
CA ASP A 737 -19.41 -11.46 -24.96
C ASP A 737 -18.24 -12.35 -25.36
N TRP A 738 -17.11 -12.10 -24.73
CA TRP A 738 -15.87 -12.79 -24.97
C TRP A 738 -15.34 -13.42 -23.70
N GLN A 739 -14.86 -14.65 -23.83
CA GLN A 739 -13.96 -15.26 -22.87
C GLN A 739 -12.73 -15.73 -23.63
N LEU A 740 -11.58 -15.13 -23.36
CA LEU A 740 -10.32 -15.47 -24.00
C LEU A 740 -9.42 -16.19 -23.00
N GLN A 741 -8.74 -17.25 -23.44
CA GLN A 741 -7.78 -17.99 -22.64
C GLN A 741 -6.44 -18.11 -23.36
N ALA A 742 -5.36 -17.77 -22.65
CA ALA A 742 -4.00 -17.85 -23.16
C ALA A 742 -3.10 -18.68 -22.23
N ARG A 743 -2.10 -19.35 -22.82
CA ARG A 743 -1.00 -19.97 -22.07
C ARG A 743 0.11 -18.99 -21.81
N SER A 744 0.84 -19.24 -20.73
CA SER A 744 2.03 -18.48 -20.39
C SER A 744 3.15 -18.75 -21.40
N ARG A 745 3.76 -17.67 -21.93
CA ARG A 745 4.83 -17.77 -22.92
C ARG A 745 5.67 -16.50 -23.00
N TRP A 746 6.93 -16.66 -23.41
CA TRP A 746 7.78 -15.56 -23.83
C TRP A 746 7.22 -14.91 -25.10
N LEU A 747 7.16 -13.58 -25.16
CA LEU A 747 6.67 -12.81 -26.30
C LEU A 747 7.79 -12.56 -27.31
N THR A 748 8.23 -13.64 -27.95
CA THR A 748 9.19 -13.60 -29.05
C THR A 748 8.48 -13.49 -30.39
N THR A 749 9.17 -13.03 -31.44
CA THR A 749 8.65 -13.04 -32.82
C THR A 749 8.10 -14.41 -33.24
N ALA A 750 8.72 -15.50 -32.79
CA ALA A 750 8.25 -16.86 -33.09
C ALA A 750 6.96 -17.24 -32.36
N ASN A 751 6.75 -16.73 -31.13
CA ASN A 751 5.54 -16.99 -30.36
C ASN A 751 4.38 -16.03 -30.69
N LEU A 752 4.70 -14.86 -31.24
CA LEU A 752 3.73 -13.88 -31.78
C LEU A 752 3.29 -14.21 -33.21
N SER A 753 3.94 -15.13 -33.92
CA SER A 753 3.55 -15.54 -35.28
C SER A 753 2.41 -16.56 -35.32
N VAL A 754 1.86 -16.89 -34.16
CA VAL A 754 0.69 -17.76 -33.98
C VAL A 754 -0.26 -17.10 -33.00
N CYS A 755 -1.55 -17.44 -33.10
CA CYS A 755 -2.59 -16.93 -32.21
C CYS A 755 -2.19 -17.05 -30.72
N LEU A 756 -2.40 -15.96 -29.98
CA LEU A 756 -2.10 -15.90 -28.55
C LEU A 756 -3.04 -16.79 -27.72
N PHE A 757 -4.29 -16.93 -28.20
CA PHE A 757 -5.36 -17.60 -27.49
C PHE A 757 -5.45 -19.07 -27.89
N GLU A 758 -5.41 -19.96 -26.90
CA GLU A 758 -5.58 -21.40 -27.14
C GLU A 758 -7.06 -21.82 -27.16
N ASP A 759 -7.88 -21.05 -26.48
CA ASP A 759 -9.33 -21.23 -26.40
C ASP A 759 -9.99 -19.87 -26.29
N ALA A 760 -11.12 -19.71 -26.96
CA ALA A 760 -11.95 -18.53 -26.86
C ALA A 760 -13.41 -18.93 -26.97
N THR A 761 -14.28 -18.14 -26.34
CA THR A 761 -15.72 -18.15 -26.60
C THR A 761 -16.12 -16.77 -27.07
N TYR A 762 -16.76 -16.70 -28.24
CA TYR A 762 -17.30 -15.48 -28.83
C TYR A 762 -18.80 -15.67 -29.03
N ARG A 763 -19.59 -15.02 -28.18
CA ARG A 763 -21.05 -14.95 -28.28
C ARG A 763 -21.44 -13.64 -28.92
N TYR A 764 -22.16 -13.71 -30.03
CA TYR A 764 -22.61 -12.54 -30.78
C TYR A 764 -24.09 -12.66 -31.13
N HIS A 765 -24.67 -11.53 -31.53
CA HIS A 765 -26.02 -11.51 -32.07
C HIS A 765 -26.04 -11.11 -33.55
N ASP A 766 -27.10 -11.52 -34.23
CA ASP A 766 -27.48 -11.06 -35.57
C ASP A 766 -29.01 -11.04 -35.67
N ARG A 767 -29.59 -9.85 -35.91
CA ARG A 767 -31.04 -9.64 -36.09
C ARG A 767 -31.93 -10.40 -35.10
N GLY A 768 -31.66 -10.27 -33.80
CA GLY A 768 -32.47 -10.91 -32.76
C GLY A 768 -32.07 -12.36 -32.41
N SER A 769 -31.13 -12.97 -33.14
CA SER A 769 -30.64 -14.32 -32.88
C SER A 769 -29.26 -14.33 -32.25
N PHE A 770 -29.03 -15.21 -31.28
CA PHE A 770 -27.73 -15.37 -30.63
C PHE A 770 -27.03 -16.63 -31.10
N SER A 771 -25.74 -16.49 -31.40
CA SER A 771 -24.86 -17.59 -31.80
C SER A 771 -23.57 -17.56 -30.98
N THR A 772 -22.89 -18.69 -30.92
CA THR A 772 -21.62 -18.82 -30.18
C THR A 772 -20.65 -19.66 -30.98
N ILE A 773 -19.41 -19.18 -31.07
CA ILE A 773 -18.27 -19.97 -31.54
C ILE A 773 -17.30 -20.13 -30.37
N SER A 774 -16.82 -21.36 -30.19
CA SER A 774 -15.90 -21.71 -29.10
C SER A 774 -14.77 -22.61 -29.61
N GLY A 775 -13.69 -22.74 -28.84
CA GLY A 775 -12.49 -23.46 -29.23
C GLY A 775 -11.36 -22.51 -29.63
N SER A 776 -10.24 -23.07 -30.08
CA SER A 776 -9.08 -22.32 -30.57
C SER A 776 -9.47 -21.39 -31.74
N PRO A 777 -9.24 -20.06 -31.65
CA PRO A 777 -9.49 -19.13 -32.76
C PRO A 777 -8.78 -19.51 -34.07
N ALA A 778 -7.58 -20.07 -33.98
CA ALA A 778 -6.85 -20.60 -35.14
C ALA A 778 -7.57 -21.74 -35.89
N SER A 779 -8.62 -22.33 -35.31
CA SER A 779 -9.44 -23.38 -35.93
C SER A 779 -10.82 -22.89 -36.41
N TRP A 780 -11.12 -21.61 -36.22
CA TRP A 780 -12.38 -21.03 -36.66
C TRP A 780 -12.46 -20.94 -38.20
N PRO A 781 -13.66 -20.79 -38.78
CA PRO A 781 -13.82 -20.78 -40.23
C PRO A 781 -12.99 -19.69 -40.90
N GLU A 782 -12.20 -20.07 -41.91
CA GLU A 782 -11.28 -19.16 -42.62
C GLU A 782 -10.32 -18.39 -41.70
N ALA A 783 -9.89 -19.03 -40.60
CA ALA A 783 -8.98 -18.43 -39.64
C ALA A 783 -7.67 -17.94 -40.30
N GLN A 784 -7.28 -16.71 -40.01
CA GLN A 784 -5.99 -16.13 -40.37
C GLN A 784 -5.39 -15.42 -39.17
N HIS A 785 -4.06 -15.39 -39.11
CA HIS A 785 -3.33 -14.74 -38.04
C HIS A 785 -2.22 -13.87 -38.62
N ALA A 786 -2.04 -12.67 -38.07
CA ALA A 786 -0.91 -11.80 -38.37
C ALA A 786 -0.45 -11.07 -37.09
N PHE A 787 0.77 -10.53 -37.12
CA PHE A 787 1.30 -9.72 -36.04
C PHE A 787 2.23 -8.63 -36.56
N ALA A 788 2.36 -7.57 -35.78
CA ALA A 788 3.33 -6.49 -35.95
C ALA A 788 4.04 -6.22 -34.63
N VAL A 789 5.28 -5.75 -34.71
CA VAL A 789 6.09 -5.35 -33.55
C VAL A 789 6.39 -3.86 -33.67
N GLN A 790 6.31 -3.13 -32.56
CA GLN A 790 6.63 -1.70 -32.51
C GLN A 790 8.11 -1.50 -32.15
N ASP A 791 8.81 -0.69 -32.93
CA ASP A 791 10.22 -0.34 -32.67
C ASP A 791 10.35 0.66 -31.49
N SER A 792 11.44 0.57 -30.73
CA SER A 792 11.79 1.54 -29.69
C SER A 792 12.19 2.88 -30.32
N PRO A 793 11.77 4.04 -29.77
CA PRO A 793 12.10 5.35 -30.30
C PRO A 793 13.61 5.68 -30.29
N ASP A 794 14.44 4.98 -29.51
CA ASP A 794 15.89 5.22 -29.37
C ASP A 794 16.77 4.46 -30.38
N ALA A 795 16.18 3.74 -31.35
CA ALA A 795 16.98 3.15 -32.43
C ALA A 795 17.46 4.25 -33.39
N ASP A 796 18.73 4.65 -33.28
CA ASP A 796 19.36 5.55 -34.26
C ASP A 796 19.17 4.97 -35.68
N PRO A 797 18.41 5.65 -36.56
CA PRO A 797 18.09 5.13 -37.88
C PRO A 797 19.32 4.97 -38.79
N ASP A 798 20.47 5.54 -38.41
CA ASP A 798 21.72 5.45 -39.15
C ASP A 798 22.68 4.35 -38.64
N GLU A 799 22.36 3.63 -37.56
CA GLU A 799 23.20 2.52 -37.09
C GLU A 799 22.95 1.24 -37.92
N PRO A 800 23.98 0.66 -38.59
CA PRO A 800 23.79 -0.52 -39.40
C PRO A 800 23.46 -1.74 -38.51
N VAL A 801 22.25 -2.28 -38.72
CA VAL A 801 21.77 -3.53 -38.12
C VAL A 801 22.83 -4.62 -38.24
N LYS A 802 23.48 -4.95 -37.11
CA LYS A 802 24.41 -6.07 -37.02
C LYS A 802 23.58 -7.34 -37.12
N THR A 803 23.58 -7.97 -38.30
CA THR A 803 23.13 -9.34 -38.65
C THR A 803 21.72 -9.82 -38.26
N GLU A 804 21.08 -10.56 -39.17
CA GLU A 804 19.73 -11.15 -39.02
C GLU A 804 19.62 -12.16 -37.87
N ALA A 805 20.74 -12.74 -37.41
CA ALA A 805 20.82 -13.64 -36.25
C ALA A 805 20.79 -12.91 -34.88
N SER A 806 21.02 -11.60 -34.86
CA SER A 806 20.94 -10.76 -33.65
C SER A 806 19.55 -10.14 -33.45
N ARG A 807 18.60 -10.47 -34.35
CA ARG A 807 17.18 -10.07 -34.25
C ARG A 807 16.44 -10.88 -33.19
N SER A 808 16.97 -10.92 -31.98
CA SER A 808 16.19 -11.15 -30.78
C SER A 808 15.46 -9.84 -30.46
N TYR A 809 14.57 -9.40 -31.34
CA TYR A 809 13.71 -8.26 -31.02
C TYR A 809 12.80 -8.70 -29.88
N VAL A 810 13.07 -8.16 -28.71
CA VAL A 810 12.06 -8.03 -27.67
C VAL A 810 10.99 -7.16 -28.25
N ALA A 811 9.76 -7.64 -28.35
CA ALA A 811 8.67 -6.75 -28.67
C ALA A 811 8.52 -5.77 -27.48
N ALA A 812 9.06 -4.56 -27.65
CA ALA A 812 8.80 -3.48 -26.69
C ALA A 812 7.29 -3.22 -26.68
N GLY A 813 6.67 -3.18 -27.87
CA GLY A 813 5.22 -3.24 -28.08
C GLY A 813 4.88 -4.21 -29.22
N PHE A 814 3.64 -4.70 -29.27
CA PHE A 814 3.17 -5.59 -30.33
C PHE A 814 1.68 -5.41 -30.61
N GLU A 815 1.25 -5.90 -31.78
CA GLU A 815 -0.14 -6.09 -32.17
C GLU A 815 -0.27 -7.48 -32.80
N THR A 816 -1.26 -8.26 -32.37
CA THR A 816 -1.67 -9.51 -33.03
C THR A 816 -3.10 -9.37 -33.52
N THR A 817 -3.35 -9.83 -34.75
CA THR A 817 -4.69 -9.89 -35.35
C THR A 817 -5.06 -11.33 -35.67
N ASP A 818 -6.22 -11.75 -35.20
CA ASP A 818 -6.81 -13.06 -35.47
C ASP A 818 -8.14 -12.83 -36.19
N SER A 819 -8.28 -13.29 -37.44
CA SER A 819 -9.50 -13.09 -38.23
C SER A 819 -10.18 -14.40 -38.63
N TRP A 820 -11.50 -14.38 -38.76
CA TRP A 820 -12.32 -15.53 -39.17
C TRP A 820 -13.56 -15.04 -39.95
N ARG A 821 -14.26 -15.94 -40.64
CA ARG A 821 -15.46 -15.61 -41.41
C ARG A 821 -16.73 -16.22 -40.80
N LEU A 822 -17.77 -15.40 -40.68
CA LEU A 822 -19.12 -15.84 -40.32
C LEU A 822 -19.98 -15.98 -41.58
N GLY A 823 -19.62 -16.94 -42.43
CA GLY A 823 -20.27 -17.15 -43.74
C GLY A 823 -21.69 -17.76 -43.70
N HIS A 824 -22.22 -18.06 -42.51
CA HIS A 824 -23.55 -18.64 -42.34
C HIS A 824 -24.65 -17.59 -42.07
N LEU A 825 -24.27 -16.32 -41.89
CA LEU A 825 -25.18 -15.20 -41.69
C LEU A 825 -25.76 -14.71 -43.02
N ASP A 826 -26.93 -14.07 -43.00
CA ASP A 826 -27.59 -13.52 -44.20
C ASP A 826 -26.69 -12.50 -44.93
N ASN A 827 -26.03 -11.62 -44.17
CA ASN A 827 -24.94 -10.79 -44.65
C ASN A 827 -23.65 -11.34 -44.05
N ALA A 828 -22.96 -12.18 -44.81
CA ALA A 828 -21.70 -12.77 -44.39
C ALA A 828 -20.66 -11.66 -44.10
N ARG A 829 -19.86 -11.90 -43.06
CA ARG A 829 -18.89 -10.92 -42.57
C ARG A 829 -17.60 -11.57 -42.11
N ARG A 830 -16.48 -10.87 -42.30
CA ARG A 830 -15.17 -11.20 -41.74
C ARG A 830 -15.00 -10.42 -40.44
N CYS A 831 -14.60 -11.09 -39.38
CA CYS A 831 -14.31 -10.48 -38.09
C CYS A 831 -12.81 -10.60 -37.81
N THR A 832 -12.22 -9.58 -37.22
CA THR A 832 -10.81 -9.52 -36.83
C THR A 832 -10.72 -9.05 -35.38
N LEU A 833 -10.21 -9.91 -34.50
CA LEU A 833 -9.85 -9.57 -33.13
C LEU A 833 -8.41 -9.04 -33.12
N THR A 834 -8.23 -7.84 -32.62
CA THR A 834 -6.93 -7.22 -32.41
C THR A 834 -6.59 -7.24 -30.93
N ALA A 835 -5.41 -7.73 -30.57
CA ALA A 835 -4.86 -7.63 -29.21
C ALA A 835 -3.49 -6.96 -29.27
N SER A 836 -3.28 -5.89 -28.51
CA SER A 836 -2.06 -5.08 -28.59
C SER A 836 -1.51 -4.65 -27.23
N PHE A 837 -0.20 -4.43 -27.18
CA PHE A 837 0.51 -3.88 -26.03
C PHE A 837 1.35 -2.68 -26.47
N SER A 838 1.24 -1.56 -25.75
CA SER A 838 1.99 -0.33 -26.00
C SER A 838 3.11 -0.12 -24.97
N ILE A 839 4.28 0.32 -25.44
CA ILE A 839 5.42 0.69 -24.58
C ILE A 839 5.17 1.88 -23.68
N TYR A 840 4.22 2.74 -24.03
CA TYR A 840 3.90 3.95 -23.27
C TYR A 840 2.80 3.72 -22.23
N GLY A 841 2.53 2.45 -21.92
CA GLY A 841 1.49 2.04 -20.97
C GLY A 841 1.89 2.19 -19.50
N LEU A 842 1.05 1.63 -18.63
CA LEU A 842 1.25 1.65 -17.17
C LEU A 842 2.26 0.62 -16.68
N VAL A 843 2.64 -0.36 -17.52
CA VAL A 843 3.58 -1.41 -17.12
C VAL A 843 5.01 -0.88 -17.28
N PRO A 844 5.82 -0.85 -16.20
CA PRO A 844 7.20 -0.36 -16.27
C PRO A 844 8.06 -1.07 -17.31
N GLU A 845 9.10 -0.38 -17.80
CA GLU A 845 10.00 -0.89 -18.84
C GLU A 845 10.86 -2.09 -18.37
N ASP A 846 11.19 -2.12 -17.09
CA ASP A 846 11.96 -3.14 -16.38
C ASP A 846 11.10 -4.35 -15.95
N CYS A 847 9.77 -4.25 -15.96
CA CYS A 847 8.88 -5.34 -15.57
C CYS A 847 8.81 -6.43 -16.67
N PRO A 848 9.38 -7.64 -16.50
CA PRO A 848 9.39 -8.64 -17.56
C PRO A 848 8.04 -9.32 -17.77
N VAL A 849 7.02 -9.08 -16.93
CA VAL A 849 5.73 -9.79 -17.00
C VAL A 849 4.57 -8.89 -17.43
N LEU A 850 3.79 -9.40 -18.38
CA LEU A 850 2.51 -8.86 -18.84
C LEU A 850 1.37 -9.80 -18.47
N PHE A 851 0.18 -9.25 -18.30
CA PHE A 851 -1.07 -9.95 -18.09
C PHE A 851 -2.03 -9.64 -19.23
N LEU A 852 -3.05 -10.48 -19.43
CA LEU A 852 -4.09 -10.20 -20.43
C LEU A 852 -4.81 -8.86 -20.19
N SER A 853 -4.93 -8.43 -18.93
CA SER A 853 -5.48 -7.12 -18.56
C SER A 853 -4.62 -5.93 -18.96
N ASP A 854 -3.36 -6.15 -19.35
CA ASP A 854 -2.47 -5.09 -19.82
C ASP A 854 -2.59 -4.85 -21.33
N LEU A 855 -3.33 -5.72 -22.03
CA LEU A 855 -3.53 -5.63 -23.47
C LEU A 855 -4.78 -4.81 -23.79
N SER A 856 -4.72 -4.06 -24.88
CA SER A 856 -5.88 -3.44 -25.51
C SER A 856 -6.51 -4.40 -26.51
N TYR A 857 -7.84 -4.33 -26.65
CA TYR A 857 -8.60 -5.24 -27.50
C TYR A 857 -9.53 -4.46 -28.43
N GLY A 858 -9.52 -4.82 -29.72
CA GLY A 858 -10.41 -4.26 -30.74
C GLY A 858 -11.10 -5.37 -31.52
N LEU A 859 -12.29 -5.08 -32.03
CA LEU A 859 -13.00 -5.92 -32.98
C LEU A 859 -13.35 -5.12 -34.23
N ASP A 860 -12.75 -5.50 -35.34
CA ASP A 860 -13.04 -4.97 -36.68
C ASP A 860 -13.89 -5.98 -37.45
N VAL A 861 -14.91 -5.52 -38.16
CA VAL A 861 -15.82 -6.37 -38.94
C VAL A 861 -16.02 -5.78 -40.34
N GLU A 862 -15.79 -6.60 -41.35
CA GLU A 862 -16.01 -6.27 -42.77
C GLU A 862 -17.20 -7.07 -43.31
N TYR A 863 -18.16 -6.40 -43.94
CA TYR A 863 -19.39 -6.99 -44.47
C TYR A 863 -19.32 -7.19 -45.99
N ASP A 864 -19.89 -8.30 -46.49
CA ASP A 864 -19.98 -8.53 -47.93
C ASP A 864 -20.89 -7.48 -48.60
N GLU A 865 -22.06 -7.23 -48.00
CA GLU A 865 -23.00 -6.17 -48.40
C GLU A 865 -22.99 -5.00 -47.40
N PRO A 866 -23.20 -3.73 -47.85
CA PRO A 866 -23.27 -2.61 -46.94
C PRO A 866 -24.34 -2.81 -45.86
N VAL A 867 -24.10 -2.25 -44.68
CA VAL A 867 -25.05 -2.17 -43.57
C VAL A 867 -25.34 -0.71 -43.24
N LEU A 868 -26.42 -0.46 -42.50
CA LEU A 868 -26.79 0.87 -42.05
C LEU A 868 -25.72 1.42 -41.11
N ASP A 869 -25.26 2.63 -41.38
CA ASP A 869 -24.36 3.41 -40.54
C ASP A 869 -24.97 4.75 -40.15
N TRP A 870 -24.52 5.28 -39.03
CA TRP A 870 -24.91 6.59 -38.52
C TRP A 870 -23.65 7.37 -38.17
N ASP A 871 -23.38 8.42 -38.93
CA ASP A 871 -22.16 9.20 -38.75
C ASP A 871 -22.32 10.28 -37.67
N TRP A 872 -21.19 10.85 -37.25
CA TRP A 872 -21.15 11.90 -36.23
C TRP A 872 -21.90 13.20 -36.63
N THR A 873 -22.22 13.39 -37.92
CA THR A 873 -23.01 14.52 -38.43
C THR A 873 -24.52 14.29 -38.32
N GLY A 874 -24.93 13.06 -37.98
CA GLY A 874 -26.32 12.64 -37.90
C GLY A 874 -26.91 12.17 -39.22
N GLU A 875 -26.09 12.00 -40.26
CA GLU A 875 -26.51 11.44 -41.54
C GLU A 875 -26.45 9.91 -41.51
N VAL A 876 -27.46 9.31 -42.14
CA VAL A 876 -27.56 7.86 -42.29
C VAL A 876 -26.95 7.48 -43.62
N THR A 877 -26.00 6.55 -43.60
CA THR A 877 -25.26 6.09 -44.79
C THR A 877 -25.17 4.57 -44.82
N GLY A 878 -24.54 4.02 -45.86
CA GLY A 878 -24.10 2.62 -45.88
C GLY A 878 -22.62 2.52 -45.53
N THR A 879 -22.25 1.55 -44.69
CA THR A 879 -20.84 1.16 -44.45
C THR A 879 -20.61 -0.30 -44.78
N LYS A 880 -19.39 -0.66 -45.16
CA LYS A 880 -18.95 -2.06 -45.25
C LYS A 880 -18.05 -2.47 -44.08
N SER A 881 -17.80 -1.59 -43.13
CA SER A 881 -16.97 -1.88 -41.97
C SER A 881 -17.53 -1.27 -40.68
N ASP A 882 -17.38 -2.02 -39.59
CA ASP A 882 -17.61 -1.56 -38.23
C ASP A 882 -16.34 -1.83 -37.40
N ARG A 883 -16.04 -0.93 -36.45
CA ARG A 883 -14.96 -1.11 -35.48
C ARG A 883 -15.44 -0.74 -34.08
N VAL A 884 -15.11 -1.58 -33.11
CA VAL A 884 -15.42 -1.34 -31.69
C VAL A 884 -14.23 -1.71 -30.81
N GLU A 885 -14.14 -1.06 -29.65
CA GLU A 885 -13.22 -1.44 -28.58
C GLU A 885 -13.87 -2.51 -27.69
N LEU A 886 -13.07 -3.48 -27.24
CA LEU A 886 -13.47 -4.48 -26.25
C LEU A 886 -12.78 -4.16 -24.92
N SER A 887 -13.55 -4.20 -23.84
CA SER A 887 -13.05 -3.88 -22.49
C SER A 887 -13.54 -4.90 -21.48
N VAL A 888 -12.85 -4.98 -20.34
CA VAL A 888 -13.35 -5.76 -19.20
C VAL A 888 -14.64 -5.09 -18.70
N PRO A 889 -15.76 -5.83 -18.59
CA PRO A 889 -17.01 -5.25 -18.12
C PRO A 889 -16.85 -4.57 -16.76
N LEU A 890 -17.35 -3.34 -16.63
CA LEU A 890 -17.32 -2.60 -15.38
C LEU A 890 -18.20 -3.31 -14.34
N SER A 891 -17.65 -3.52 -13.15
CA SER A 891 -18.41 -4.04 -12.02
C SER A 891 -19.19 -2.91 -11.35
N ALA A 892 -20.34 -3.24 -10.78
CA ALA A 892 -21.13 -2.27 -10.04
C ALA A 892 -20.38 -1.76 -8.80
N ASP A 893 -20.30 -0.45 -8.68
CA ASP A 893 -19.73 0.29 -7.56
C ASP A 893 -20.85 1.04 -6.81
N PRO A 894 -20.84 1.07 -5.46
CA PRO A 894 -21.78 1.88 -4.68
C PRO A 894 -21.79 3.38 -5.03
N ASP A 895 -20.68 3.91 -5.55
CA ASP A 895 -20.52 5.31 -5.91
C ASP A 895 -20.86 5.63 -7.37
N ASP A 896 -21.31 4.63 -8.13
CA ASP A 896 -21.77 4.83 -9.49
C ASP A 896 -22.91 5.85 -9.54
N ILE A 897 -22.85 6.74 -10.53
CA ILE A 897 -23.71 7.90 -10.60
C ILE A 897 -24.94 7.56 -11.44
N LEU A 898 -26.10 7.46 -10.78
CA LEU A 898 -27.38 7.24 -11.46
C LEU A 898 -27.70 8.41 -12.41
N GLN A 899 -27.95 8.06 -13.67
CA GLN A 899 -28.37 8.97 -14.73
C GLN A 899 -29.79 8.65 -15.15
N THR A 900 -30.59 9.70 -15.35
CA THR A 900 -31.88 9.60 -16.05
C THR A 900 -31.88 10.58 -17.21
N ARG A 901 -32.36 10.12 -18.37
CA ARG A 901 -32.60 10.96 -19.56
C ARG A 901 -34.01 10.76 -20.03
N ARG A 902 -34.66 11.87 -20.41
CA ARG A 902 -35.97 11.87 -21.06
C ARG A 902 -35.84 12.60 -22.39
N VAL A 903 -36.17 11.91 -23.48
CA VAL A 903 -36.06 12.40 -24.85
C VAL A 903 -37.41 12.28 -25.53
N GLU A 904 -37.87 13.36 -26.17
CA GLU A 904 -39.16 13.42 -26.86
C GLU A 904 -38.95 13.89 -28.30
N GLY A 905 -39.51 13.16 -29.26
CA GLY A 905 -39.39 13.49 -30.67
C GLY A 905 -40.33 12.64 -31.53
N ASN A 906 -40.93 13.24 -32.57
CA ASN A 906 -41.79 12.53 -33.53
C ASN A 906 -42.96 11.73 -32.91
N GLY A 907 -43.51 12.20 -31.78
CA GLY A 907 -44.59 11.51 -31.07
C GLY A 907 -44.14 10.32 -30.21
N VAL A 908 -42.84 10.08 -30.12
CA VAL A 908 -42.21 9.06 -29.28
C VAL A 908 -41.58 9.73 -28.06
N THR A 909 -41.75 9.12 -26.90
CA THR A 909 -41.06 9.49 -25.66
C THR A 909 -40.19 8.33 -25.24
N VAL A 910 -38.93 8.60 -24.90
CA VAL A 910 -37.99 7.66 -24.30
C VAL A 910 -37.59 8.19 -22.94
N GLU A 911 -37.71 7.38 -21.91
CA GLU A 911 -37.14 7.65 -20.59
C GLU A 911 -36.20 6.51 -20.22
N THR A 912 -34.92 6.81 -20.06
CA THR A 912 -33.88 5.81 -19.80
C THR A 912 -33.13 6.14 -18.53
N THR A 913 -32.86 5.09 -17.73
CA THR A 913 -32.13 5.17 -16.48
C THR A 913 -30.98 4.18 -16.48
N PHE A 914 -29.78 4.65 -16.12
CA PHE A 914 -28.53 3.90 -16.20
C PHE A 914 -27.48 4.48 -15.24
N TYR A 915 -26.31 3.87 -15.15
CA TYR A 915 -25.22 4.31 -14.28
C TYR A 915 -23.97 4.72 -15.07
N TRP A 916 -23.40 5.86 -14.69
CA TRP A 916 -22.02 6.25 -15.02
C TRP A 916 -21.06 5.81 -13.90
N PRO A 917 -19.76 5.63 -14.20
CA PRO A 917 -18.79 5.39 -13.16
C PRO A 917 -18.62 6.66 -12.30
N PRO A 918 -17.98 6.55 -11.12
CA PRO A 918 -17.64 7.72 -10.31
C PRO A 918 -16.77 8.70 -11.10
N HIS A 919 -16.84 9.98 -10.73
CA HIS A 919 -15.98 10.99 -11.33
C HIS A 919 -14.50 10.67 -11.11
N PRO A 920 -13.65 10.86 -12.13
CA PRO A 920 -12.21 10.66 -11.99
C PRO A 920 -11.68 11.67 -10.99
N THR A 921 -10.65 11.23 -10.30
CA THR A 921 -10.36 11.71 -8.95
C THR A 921 -8.97 12.39 -8.88
N GLY A 922 -8.35 12.61 -10.05
CA GLY A 922 -7.11 13.35 -10.29
C GLY A 922 -7.23 14.42 -11.39
N PRO A 923 -6.15 15.17 -11.71
CA PRO A 923 -6.17 16.24 -12.71
C PRO A 923 -6.61 15.69 -14.07
N THR A 924 -7.81 16.07 -14.49
CA THR A 924 -8.45 15.53 -15.69
C THR A 924 -8.79 16.70 -16.60
N ALA A 925 -8.24 16.72 -17.81
CA ALA A 925 -8.50 17.75 -18.84
C ALA A 925 -9.89 17.62 -19.50
N GLY A 926 -10.82 16.95 -18.80
CA GLY A 926 -12.17 16.60 -19.22
C GLY A 926 -12.42 15.09 -19.15
N TYR A 927 -13.66 14.70 -18.79
CA TYR A 927 -14.06 13.34 -18.44
C TYR A 927 -15.22 12.90 -19.33
N THR A 928 -15.07 11.77 -20.02
CA THR A 928 -16.16 11.12 -20.75
C THR A 928 -16.54 9.83 -20.02
N ALA A 929 -17.76 9.78 -19.48
CA ALA A 929 -18.30 8.66 -18.74
C ALA A 929 -18.81 7.56 -19.68
N PRO A 930 -18.27 6.33 -19.64
CA PRO A 930 -18.88 5.18 -20.31
C PRO A 930 -20.12 4.69 -19.53
N LEU A 931 -20.84 3.72 -20.09
CA LEU A 931 -21.89 2.99 -19.39
C LEU A 931 -21.27 1.99 -18.39
N VAL A 932 -21.76 2.00 -17.15
CA VAL A 932 -21.51 0.90 -16.19
C VAL A 932 -22.57 -0.18 -16.32
N ARG A 933 -23.84 0.19 -16.17
CA ARG A 933 -24.99 -0.72 -16.27
C ARG A 933 -26.29 0.02 -16.57
N TRP A 934 -27.23 -0.67 -17.21
CA TRP A 934 -28.60 -0.21 -17.36
C TRP A 934 -29.41 -0.44 -16.09
N VAL A 935 -30.46 0.35 -15.89
CA VAL A 935 -31.53 0.09 -14.91
C VAL A 935 -32.78 -0.32 -15.67
N GLU A 936 -33.34 0.61 -16.45
CA GLU A 936 -34.57 0.42 -17.20
C GLU A 936 -34.72 1.54 -18.24
N THR A 937 -35.30 1.22 -19.38
CA THR A 937 -35.80 2.21 -20.35
C THR A 937 -37.27 1.97 -20.63
N THR A 938 -38.09 3.02 -20.58
CA THR A 938 -39.49 2.97 -21.02
C THR A 938 -39.69 3.82 -22.27
N ILE A 939 -40.43 3.27 -23.25
CA ILE A 939 -40.71 3.92 -24.54
C ILE A 939 -42.22 3.99 -24.78
N TRP A 940 -42.73 5.19 -25.09
CA TRP A 940 -44.14 5.45 -25.39
C TRP A 940 -44.33 5.92 -26.83
N GLY A 941 -45.52 5.66 -27.39
CA GLY A 941 -45.98 6.24 -28.66
C GLY A 941 -45.73 5.38 -29.90
N LEU A 942 -45.05 4.24 -29.76
CA LEU A 942 -44.81 3.28 -30.86
C LEU A 942 -45.78 2.10 -30.86
N THR A 943 -46.28 1.73 -29.69
CA THR A 943 -47.17 0.60 -29.46
C THR A 943 -48.37 1.00 -28.61
N SER A 944 -49.38 0.13 -28.53
CA SER A 944 -50.61 0.32 -27.76
C SER A 944 -50.36 0.43 -26.26
N GLU A 945 -49.40 -0.35 -25.74
CA GLU A 945 -48.86 -0.27 -24.38
C GLU A 945 -47.39 0.18 -24.42
N PRO A 946 -46.86 0.86 -23.38
CA PRO A 946 -45.46 1.27 -23.34
C PRO A 946 -44.50 0.08 -23.37
N LEU A 947 -43.38 0.21 -24.09
CA LEU A 947 -42.29 -0.77 -24.08
C LEU A 947 -41.42 -0.55 -22.85
N THR A 948 -41.02 -1.62 -22.18
CA THR A 948 -40.05 -1.58 -21.07
C THR A 948 -38.86 -2.46 -21.44
N LEU A 949 -37.66 -1.88 -21.43
CA LEU A 949 -36.41 -2.54 -21.77
C LEU A 949 -35.49 -2.61 -20.54
N THR A 950 -34.96 -3.79 -20.27
CA THR A 950 -34.05 -4.09 -19.17
C THR A 950 -32.83 -4.89 -19.64
N GLY A 951 -32.91 -5.50 -20.83
CA GLY A 951 -31.82 -6.27 -21.41
C GLY A 951 -30.63 -5.40 -21.81
N GLU A 952 -29.42 -5.97 -21.67
CA GLU A 952 -28.19 -5.28 -22.09
C GLU A 952 -28.05 -5.20 -23.62
N TYR A 953 -28.50 -6.24 -24.33
CA TYR A 953 -28.43 -6.29 -25.79
C TYR A 953 -29.48 -5.40 -26.48
N SER A 954 -30.60 -5.11 -25.81
CA SER A 954 -31.66 -4.25 -26.34
C SER A 954 -31.37 -2.75 -26.22
N GLN A 955 -30.28 -2.35 -25.54
CA GLN A 955 -30.02 -0.95 -25.21
C GLN A 955 -28.54 -0.59 -25.35
N THR A 956 -28.16 0.29 -26.27
CA THR A 956 -26.77 0.73 -26.48
C THR A 956 -26.56 2.20 -26.12
N TYR A 957 -25.48 2.49 -25.40
CA TYR A 957 -25.04 3.84 -25.06
C TYR A 957 -23.71 4.17 -25.73
N VAL A 958 -23.64 5.32 -26.39
CA VAL A 958 -22.39 5.93 -26.84
C VAL A 958 -22.41 7.41 -26.45
N PRO A 959 -21.51 7.86 -25.56
CA PRO A 959 -21.31 9.25 -25.27
C PRO A 959 -20.41 9.93 -26.31
N GLY A 960 -20.67 11.22 -26.51
CA GLY A 960 -19.70 12.14 -27.08
C GLY A 960 -18.60 12.54 -26.12
N HIS A 961 -17.62 13.27 -26.64
CA HIS A 961 -16.57 13.87 -25.83
C HIS A 961 -17.18 14.69 -24.68
N HIS A 962 -16.79 14.35 -23.45
CA HIS A 962 -17.32 14.91 -22.19
C HIS A 962 -18.83 14.71 -21.97
N ASN A 963 -19.43 13.71 -22.61
CA ASN A 963 -20.87 13.44 -22.59
C ASN A 963 -21.71 14.67 -23.01
N PHE A 964 -21.15 15.62 -23.76
CA PHE A 964 -21.87 16.81 -24.24
C PHE A 964 -23.02 16.47 -25.19
N PHE A 965 -22.90 15.32 -25.84
CA PHE A 965 -23.94 14.68 -26.61
C PHE A 965 -23.96 13.21 -26.20
N GLU A 966 -25.14 12.60 -26.25
CA GLU A 966 -25.32 11.21 -25.90
C GLU A 966 -26.25 10.56 -26.90
N TRP A 967 -25.91 9.34 -27.29
CA TRP A 967 -26.66 8.55 -28.24
C TRP A 967 -27.10 7.25 -27.59
N PHE A 968 -28.39 6.97 -27.71
CA PHE A 968 -29.04 5.80 -27.17
C PHE A 968 -29.73 5.06 -28.32
N LEU A 969 -29.32 3.81 -28.57
CA LEU A 969 -29.97 2.95 -29.55
C LEU A 969 -30.71 1.83 -28.85
N PHE A 970 -32.00 1.71 -29.14
CA PHE A 970 -32.86 0.67 -28.59
C PHE A 970 -33.31 -0.30 -29.68
N ASP A 971 -33.19 -1.58 -29.39
CA ASP A 971 -33.66 -2.69 -30.21
C ASP A 971 -34.62 -3.55 -29.37
N PRO A 972 -35.93 -3.27 -29.43
CA PRO A 972 -36.93 -4.03 -28.68
C PRO A 972 -36.98 -5.51 -29.04
N SER A 973 -36.49 -5.92 -30.22
CA SER A 973 -36.48 -7.33 -30.63
C SER A 973 -35.52 -8.18 -29.80
N LEU A 974 -34.53 -7.54 -29.17
CA LEU A 974 -33.55 -8.18 -28.29
C LEU A 974 -33.97 -8.16 -26.81
N GLU A 975 -35.14 -7.62 -26.47
CA GLU A 975 -35.59 -7.53 -25.08
C GLU A 975 -36.12 -8.86 -24.54
N PRO A 976 -35.55 -9.39 -23.44
CA PRO A 976 -36.06 -10.61 -22.83
C PRO A 976 -37.49 -10.45 -22.31
N GLY A 977 -38.41 -11.27 -22.82
CA GLY A 977 -39.78 -11.34 -22.31
C GLY A 977 -40.73 -10.25 -22.81
N LEU A 978 -40.33 -9.46 -23.81
CA LEU A 978 -41.23 -8.50 -24.45
C LEU A 978 -42.42 -9.23 -25.13
N PRO A 979 -43.67 -8.77 -24.96
CA PRO A 979 -44.82 -9.43 -25.56
C PRO A 979 -44.75 -9.48 -27.08
N GLN A 980 -45.12 -10.62 -27.68
CA GLN A 980 -45.14 -10.79 -29.14
C GLN A 980 -46.07 -9.78 -29.83
N GLU A 981 -47.16 -9.38 -29.17
CA GLU A 981 -48.08 -8.35 -29.67
C GLU A 981 -47.37 -7.01 -29.89
N ALA A 982 -46.50 -6.59 -28.96
CA ALA A 982 -45.71 -5.37 -29.11
C ALA A 982 -44.69 -5.47 -30.25
N LEU A 983 -44.03 -6.63 -30.41
CA LEU A 983 -43.12 -6.88 -31.53
C LEU A 983 -43.83 -6.84 -32.89
N ASP A 984 -45.05 -7.38 -32.97
CA ASP A 984 -45.85 -7.38 -34.19
C ASP A 984 -46.35 -5.98 -34.55
N GLU A 985 -46.70 -5.16 -33.55
CA GLU A 985 -47.02 -3.74 -33.74
C GLU A 985 -45.83 -2.95 -34.28
N LEU A 986 -44.64 -3.11 -33.69
CA LEU A 986 -43.40 -2.48 -34.16
C LEU A 986 -43.06 -2.89 -35.60
N ARG A 987 -43.16 -4.19 -35.92
CA ARG A 987 -42.95 -4.70 -37.29
C ARG A 987 -43.95 -4.10 -38.27
N THR A 988 -45.21 -3.94 -37.87
CA THR A 988 -46.26 -3.31 -38.70
C THR A 988 -45.97 -1.83 -38.92
N ALA A 989 -45.40 -1.14 -37.91
CA ALA A 989 -44.95 0.24 -38.01
C ALA A 989 -43.62 0.40 -38.77
N GLY A 990 -42.93 -0.70 -39.10
CA GLY A 990 -41.63 -0.68 -39.75
C GLY A 990 -40.53 -0.13 -38.84
N VAL A 991 -40.58 -0.45 -37.54
CA VAL A 991 -39.61 0.03 -36.55
C VAL A 991 -38.79 -1.15 -36.04
N ASP A 992 -37.51 -1.19 -36.40
CA ASP A 992 -36.54 -2.15 -35.88
C ASP A 992 -35.67 -1.49 -34.79
N TRP A 993 -35.14 -0.30 -35.07
CA TRP A 993 -34.30 0.46 -34.14
C TRP A 993 -34.88 1.82 -33.79
N ILE A 994 -34.62 2.26 -32.57
CA ILE A 994 -35.04 3.56 -32.04
C ILE A 994 -33.78 4.28 -31.54
N LEU A 995 -33.38 5.35 -32.22
CA LEU A 995 -32.27 6.19 -31.82
C LEU A 995 -32.79 7.43 -31.10
N ALA A 996 -32.43 7.59 -29.83
CA ALA A 996 -32.62 8.82 -29.10
C ALA A 996 -31.27 9.54 -28.96
N THR A 997 -31.24 10.83 -29.26
CA THR A 997 -30.04 11.65 -29.13
C THR A 997 -30.28 12.85 -28.21
N THR A 998 -29.25 13.24 -27.45
CA THR A 998 -29.21 14.46 -26.65
C THR A 998 -28.00 15.29 -27.05
N GLY A 999 -28.08 16.62 -26.95
CA GLY A 999 -26.94 17.51 -27.18
C GLY A 999 -27.31 18.98 -27.37
N PHE A 1000 -26.34 19.80 -27.80
CA PHE A 1000 -26.49 21.25 -27.96
C PHE A 1000 -27.58 21.67 -28.96
N ASN A 1001 -27.86 20.83 -29.95
CA ASN A 1001 -28.89 21.10 -30.97
C ASN A 1001 -30.29 20.62 -30.56
N GLY A 1002 -30.48 20.25 -29.29
CA GLY A 1002 -31.72 19.68 -28.76
C GLY A 1002 -31.68 18.16 -28.71
N SER A 1003 -32.83 17.55 -28.42
CA SER A 1003 -32.98 16.10 -28.36
C SER A 1003 -33.90 15.61 -29.48
N THR A 1004 -33.61 14.46 -30.06
CA THR A 1004 -34.41 13.87 -31.14
C THR A 1004 -34.66 12.39 -30.91
N VAL A 1005 -35.76 11.88 -31.45
CA VAL A 1005 -36.04 10.45 -31.55
C VAL A 1005 -36.31 10.11 -33.01
N VAL A 1006 -35.56 9.15 -33.53
CA VAL A 1006 -35.67 8.65 -34.90
C VAL A 1006 -35.82 7.13 -34.87
N THR A 1007 -36.75 6.61 -35.66
CA THR A 1007 -36.96 5.17 -35.84
C THR A 1007 -36.41 4.73 -37.18
N TYR A 1008 -35.82 3.54 -37.23
CA TYR A 1008 -35.23 2.96 -38.43
C TYR A 1008 -35.81 1.59 -38.75
N ASN A 1009 -35.99 1.34 -40.04
CA ASN A 1009 -36.29 0.03 -40.59
C ASN A 1009 -35.02 -0.54 -41.24
N LEU A 1010 -34.53 -1.68 -40.77
CA LEU A 1010 -33.34 -2.32 -41.29
C LEU A 1010 -33.56 -2.97 -42.68
N SER A 1011 -34.80 -2.99 -43.16
CA SER A 1011 -35.16 -3.46 -44.50
C SER A 1011 -35.24 -2.34 -45.55
N ASP A 1012 -35.07 -1.08 -45.15
CA ASP A 1012 -35.06 0.06 -46.08
C ASP A 1012 -33.85 0.01 -47.03
N LEU A 1013 -34.00 0.60 -48.23
CA LEU A 1013 -32.92 0.69 -49.20
C LEU A 1013 -31.76 1.51 -48.61
N LEU A 1014 -30.59 0.88 -48.52
CA LEU A 1014 -29.40 1.53 -47.99
C LEU A 1014 -28.94 2.67 -48.92
N PRO A 1015 -28.52 3.82 -48.35
CA PRO A 1015 -27.80 4.85 -49.09
C PRO A 1015 -26.51 4.28 -49.72
N PRO A 1016 -25.98 4.88 -50.81
CA PRO A 1016 -24.70 4.46 -51.36
C PRO A 1016 -23.62 4.51 -50.28
N ALA A 1017 -22.72 3.51 -50.29
CA ALA A 1017 -21.60 3.45 -49.38
C ALA A 1017 -20.68 4.66 -49.60
N ARG A 1018 -20.13 5.23 -48.53
CA ARG A 1018 -19.07 6.26 -48.65
C ARG A 1018 -17.79 5.61 -49.21
N ASP A 1019 -17.12 6.28 -50.13
CA ASP A 1019 -15.82 5.83 -50.65
C ASP A 1019 -14.77 5.90 -49.52
N GLU A 1020 -14.01 4.82 -49.33
CA GLU A 1020 -13.01 4.66 -48.26
C GLU A 1020 -11.86 5.70 -48.31
N ASP A 1021 -11.67 6.38 -49.44
CA ASP A 1021 -10.63 7.41 -49.62
C ASP A 1021 -10.93 8.74 -48.90
N GLU A 1022 -12.17 9.00 -48.45
CA GLU A 1022 -12.50 10.20 -47.66
C GLU A 1022 -12.21 10.04 -46.15
N GLN A 1023 -11.84 8.83 -45.67
CA GLN A 1023 -11.65 8.51 -44.24
C GLN A 1023 -10.18 8.38 -43.77
N ARG A 1024 -9.17 8.56 -44.64
CA ARG A 1024 -7.75 8.54 -44.24
C ARG A 1024 -7.16 9.90 -43.92
#